data_AF-A0A2V5J6S0-F1
#
_entry.id   AF-A0A2V5J6S0-F1
#
_cell.length_a   1.000
_cell.length_b   1.000
_cell.length_c   1.000
_cell.angle_alpha   90.00
_cell.angle_beta   90.00
_cell.angle_gamma   90.00
#
_symmetry.space_group_name_H-M   'P 1'
#
loop_
_entity.id
_entity.type
_entity.pdbx_description
1 polymer ?
#
loop_
_entity_poly.entity_id
_entity_poly.type
_entity_poly.pdbx_seq_one_letter_code
_entity_poly.pdbx_strand_id
1 'polypeptide(L)'
;MNIKLLSLFLLPGLDLTLGLQFPLGRAKAHKGHSDASLVQFLGPYLVETGSVQNIQLNFAHESFTGRLHIVYGDCNLEQAADATQIVGSFEVQSTEHPDRLVWFVPSNAQESQCLLAFHGCAVVGRSPPISLEQAPDHPQKESQINKDSVIWFNAVEYARSRFHAKAVVDSAAAKNSSIAIVGAGIAGLLTSYLLSSVGLHNWHIHEASQRIGGRIRTSYLNGTSPEDYQYFDMGPMRLPTKIRYTGTTEVLPFEDHRLVISLIDKLNRLNADHHPELKMEFLPFDVITDEEDGPSHTLKDLDEGDQQKYTEFLADKMFQAHKAALAAGSTHWSEGAYLRQLLSAKDQMIDYIADREDTPIWESLYWNKYFAASSWETLDKGFESLPRAFRPHVTDKITLGRRISGLSHDVSTNKISVFWRDDPHDSETVAEQYDFAVVAAPFSMVRAWELPEYPELLGRAIHQLHFTQSCKVVLQYRTRFWEDGENAQYRGCAREDNYPGIGDMCYPPYQVNSTGPAVVLASFTTGNLARTMSALGEAHHVALAQRGMVRLHGKVADEEFTGVYERLCWENDEFTGGAWASPLGDQQEKFLPAIYQTESKTIFIGEHTAYTHAWLSSAVDSAFRGTVQLLLDLGLVNEAREIVDTWGARWIIL
;
A
#
# COMPACT_ATOMS: atom_id res chain seq x y z
N MET A 1 -22.38 21.19 -23.92
CA MET A 1 -22.30 21.13 -22.45
C MET A 1 -21.57 22.39 -21.98
N ASN A 2 -22.24 23.32 -21.28
CA ASN A 2 -21.71 24.68 -20.99
C ASN A 2 -20.78 24.69 -19.76
N ILE A 3 -19.46 24.82 -19.98
CA ILE A 3 -18.38 25.60 -19.28
C ILE A 3 -18.38 25.75 -17.73
N LYS A 4 -19.28 25.13 -16.98
CA LYS A 4 -19.33 25.23 -15.50
C LYS A 4 -18.98 23.95 -14.75
N LEU A 5 -18.75 22.84 -15.44
CA LEU A 5 -18.45 21.54 -14.80
C LEU A 5 -16.96 21.33 -14.46
N LEU A 6 -16.03 22.05 -15.10
CA LEU A 6 -14.57 21.91 -14.81
C LEU A 6 -13.91 23.14 -14.19
N SER A 7 -14.57 24.30 -14.21
CA SER A 7 -13.98 25.57 -13.74
C SER A 7 -13.92 25.71 -12.20
N LEU A 8 -14.24 24.67 -11.44
CA LEU A 8 -14.02 24.64 -9.98
C LEU A 8 -12.73 23.93 -9.54
N PHE A 9 -11.94 23.43 -10.48
CA PHE A 9 -10.65 22.81 -10.19
C PHE A 9 -9.57 23.52 -10.99
N LEU A 10 -8.51 23.97 -10.29
CA LEU A 10 -7.24 24.56 -10.76
C LEU A 10 -7.12 26.09 -10.69
N LEU A 11 -6.44 26.55 -9.63
CA LEU A 11 -5.32 27.52 -9.57
C LEU A 11 -5.42 28.53 -8.40
N PRO A 12 -4.29 28.85 -7.74
CA PRO A 12 -3.80 30.22 -7.87
C PRO A 12 -2.27 30.35 -8.10
N GLY A 13 -1.93 31.00 -9.21
CA GLY A 13 -0.94 32.08 -9.34
C GLY A 13 0.54 31.78 -9.04
N LEU A 14 1.33 31.62 -10.09
CA LEU A 14 2.79 31.82 -10.07
C LEU A 14 3.09 33.32 -10.24
N ASP A 15 3.96 33.86 -9.39
CA ASP A 15 4.62 35.14 -9.61
C ASP A 15 6.14 34.92 -9.52
N LEU A 16 6.84 35.33 -10.57
CA LEU A 16 8.27 35.13 -10.81
C LEU A 16 8.98 36.47 -10.62
N THR A 17 9.80 36.61 -9.58
CA THR A 17 10.91 37.59 -9.59
C THR A 17 12.16 37.02 -8.94
N LEU A 18 13.22 36.90 -9.76
CA LEU A 18 14.59 36.61 -9.34
C LEU A 18 15.22 37.82 -8.62
N GLY A 19 15.98 37.53 -7.56
CA GLY A 19 16.91 38.47 -6.94
C GLY A 19 18.08 37.74 -6.29
N LEU A 20 19.20 37.61 -7.01
CA LEU A 20 20.49 37.14 -6.51
C LEU A 20 21.16 38.24 -5.66
N GLN A 21 21.66 37.91 -4.46
CA GLN A 21 22.87 38.52 -3.88
C GLN A 21 23.35 37.78 -2.60
N PHE A 22 24.61 37.32 -2.61
CA PHE A 22 25.41 36.91 -1.45
C PHE A 22 26.03 38.15 -0.77
N PRO A 23 26.39 38.11 0.53
CA PRO A 23 27.78 37.78 0.87
C PRO A 23 28.01 36.98 2.17
N LEU A 24 29.18 36.33 2.18
CA LEU A 24 29.85 35.62 3.28
C LEU A 24 30.02 36.43 4.57
N GLY A 25 29.84 35.76 5.72
CA GLY A 25 30.32 36.22 7.03
C GLY A 25 30.91 35.05 7.83
N ARG A 26 32.24 35.04 7.99
CA ARG A 26 32.98 34.11 8.86
C ARG A 26 32.71 34.42 10.34
N ALA A 27 32.37 33.40 11.13
CA ALA A 27 32.53 33.44 12.59
C ALA A 27 33.48 32.31 13.04
N LYS A 28 34.55 32.71 13.73
CA LYS A 28 35.55 31.84 14.33
C LYS A 28 34.99 31.25 15.63
N ALA A 29 35.02 29.92 15.75
CA ALA A 29 34.78 29.24 17.03
C ALA A 29 35.97 29.45 17.97
N HIS A 30 35.70 29.98 19.17
CA HIS A 30 36.63 29.98 20.28
C HIS A 30 36.41 28.75 21.15
N LYS A 31 37.50 28.03 21.43
CA LYS A 31 37.60 26.85 22.30
C LYS A 31 37.36 27.19 23.77
N GLY A 32 36.60 26.31 24.44
CA GLY A 32 37.05 25.61 25.64
C GLY A 32 36.43 26.01 26.97
N HIS A 33 35.71 25.09 27.62
CA HIS A 33 36.18 24.40 28.83
C HIS A 33 35.30 23.19 29.13
N SER A 34 35.96 22.05 29.34
CA SER A 34 35.38 20.74 29.61
C SER A 34 35.05 20.60 31.10
N ASP A 35 33.76 20.61 31.43
CA ASP A 35 33.23 19.65 32.40
C ASP A 35 32.61 18.53 31.58
N ALA A 36 32.97 17.28 31.86
CA ALA A 36 32.45 16.15 31.10
C ALA A 36 30.93 16.09 31.27
N SER A 37 30.19 16.50 30.23
CA SER A 37 28.74 16.47 30.23
C SER A 37 28.26 15.03 30.47
N LEU A 38 27.44 14.83 31.50
CA LEU A 38 26.87 13.52 31.85
C LEU A 38 26.02 12.96 30.70
N VAL A 39 25.33 13.83 29.96
CA VAL A 39 24.56 13.50 28.76
C VAL A 39 25.21 14.16 27.55
N GLN A 40 25.51 13.38 26.53
CA GLN A 40 26.06 13.83 25.27
C GLN A 40 25.00 13.68 24.18
N PHE A 41 24.74 14.76 23.45
CA PHE A 41 24.02 14.69 22.18
C PHE A 41 25.03 14.42 21.09
N LEU A 42 24.80 13.41 20.24
CA LEU A 42 25.71 13.03 19.16
C LEU A 42 25.22 13.48 17.77
N GLY A 43 24.00 14.03 17.69
CA GLY A 43 23.40 14.54 16.47
C GLY A 43 22.26 13.67 15.95
N PRO A 44 21.70 13.96 14.76
CA PRO A 44 22.14 14.99 13.83
C PRO A 44 22.01 16.42 14.39
N TYR A 45 22.87 17.33 13.93
CA TYR A 45 22.78 18.77 14.25
C TYR A 45 22.27 19.61 13.09
N LEU A 46 22.00 18.98 11.95
CA LEU A 46 21.29 19.55 10.82
C LEU A 46 19.93 18.85 10.77
N VAL A 47 18.85 19.62 10.96
CA VAL A 47 17.50 19.06 11.04
C VAL A 47 16.53 19.88 10.21
N GLU A 48 15.49 19.21 9.71
CA GLU A 48 14.45 19.83 8.91
C GLU A 48 13.32 20.37 9.80
N THR A 49 12.85 21.58 9.55
CA THR A 49 11.74 22.16 10.32
C THR A 49 10.40 21.47 9.99
N GLY A 50 9.58 21.21 11.02
CA GLY A 50 8.30 20.50 10.84
C GLY A 50 8.40 18.98 10.71
N SER A 51 9.60 18.40 10.84
CA SER A 51 9.86 16.96 10.76
C SER A 51 9.93 16.29 12.15
N VAL A 52 10.05 14.96 12.17
CA VAL A 52 10.45 14.17 13.34
C VAL A 52 11.89 13.66 13.20
N GLN A 53 12.68 13.71 14.27
CA GLN A 53 14.11 13.37 14.26
C GLN A 53 14.49 12.41 15.39
N ASN A 54 15.40 11.46 15.13
CA ASN A 54 16.11 10.74 16.19
C ASN A 54 17.44 11.42 16.49
N ILE A 55 17.54 12.07 17.64
CA ILE A 55 18.80 12.60 18.16
C ILE A 55 19.49 11.51 18.98
N GLN A 56 20.71 11.14 18.60
CA GLN A 56 21.51 10.15 19.32
C GLN A 56 21.98 10.71 20.66
N LEU A 57 21.83 9.89 21.70
CA LEU A 57 22.23 10.19 23.07
C LEU A 57 23.35 9.23 23.49
N ASN A 58 24.26 9.74 24.32
CA ASN A 58 25.23 8.92 25.03
C ASN A 58 25.34 9.41 26.48
N PHE A 59 25.57 8.48 27.40
CA PHE A 59 25.73 8.77 28.83
C PHE A 59 27.17 8.53 29.23
N ALA A 60 27.77 9.49 29.94
CA ALA A 60 29.16 9.38 30.38
C ALA A 60 29.38 8.21 31.36
N HIS A 61 28.33 7.80 32.08
CA HIS A 61 28.32 6.67 32.99
C HIS A 61 27.07 5.83 32.81
N GLU A 62 27.24 4.53 32.55
CA GLU A 62 26.16 3.53 32.48
C GLU A 62 25.42 3.36 33.82
N SER A 63 25.94 3.91 34.92
CA SER A 63 25.25 3.90 36.21
C SER A 63 24.40 5.14 36.47
N PHE A 64 24.29 6.07 35.51
CA PHE A 64 23.49 7.27 35.72
C PHE A 64 22.02 6.89 35.89
N THR A 65 21.42 7.37 36.98
CA THR A 65 19.99 7.22 37.26
C THR A 65 19.42 8.57 37.66
N GLY A 66 18.30 8.95 37.06
CA GLY A 66 17.63 10.19 37.41
C GLY A 66 16.70 10.71 36.32
N ARG A 67 15.87 11.66 36.72
CA ARG A 67 14.97 12.35 35.79
C ARG A 67 15.73 13.38 34.96
N LEU A 68 15.51 13.37 33.66
CA LEU A 68 16.04 14.34 32.71
C LEU A 68 14.91 15.12 32.05
N HIS A 69 15.16 16.41 31.85
CA HIS A 69 14.33 17.30 31.05
C HIS A 69 15.15 17.80 29.87
N ILE A 70 14.78 17.41 28.65
CA ILE A 70 15.44 17.88 27.43
C ILE A 70 14.63 19.02 26.84
N VAL A 71 15.30 20.13 26.57
CA VAL A 71 14.70 21.34 26.01
C VAL A 71 15.51 21.85 24.82
N TYR A 72 14.84 22.61 23.95
CA TYR A 72 15.43 23.33 22.84
C TYR A 72 15.29 24.84 23.10
N GLY A 73 16.41 25.57 23.07
CA GLY A 73 16.43 27.00 23.38
C GLY A 73 17.81 27.65 23.21
N ASP A 74 17.95 28.88 23.71
CA ASP A 74 19.23 29.59 23.71
C ASP A 74 20.33 28.68 24.28
N CYS A 75 21.49 28.60 23.61
CA CYS A 75 22.55 27.72 24.04
C CYS A 75 23.05 28.01 25.46
N ASN A 76 22.84 29.21 26.00
CA ASN A 76 23.22 29.62 27.36
C ASN A 76 22.05 29.62 28.36
N LEU A 77 20.95 28.92 28.07
CA LEU A 77 19.81 28.80 28.97
C LEU A 77 20.23 28.33 30.37
N GLU A 78 19.76 29.03 31.41
CA GLU A 78 19.98 28.64 32.81
C GLU A 78 18.77 27.91 33.42
N GLN A 79 17.56 28.18 32.91
CA GLN A 79 16.31 27.58 33.42
C GLN A 79 15.52 26.95 32.29
N ALA A 80 15.12 25.68 32.46
CA ALA A 80 14.34 24.94 31.46
C ALA A 80 12.99 25.61 31.11
N ALA A 81 12.44 26.44 32.00
CA ALA A 81 11.18 27.16 31.78
C ALA A 81 11.27 28.26 30.72
N ASP A 82 12.47 28.78 30.46
CA ASP A 82 12.70 29.84 29.47
C ASP A 82 12.99 29.26 28.07
N ALA A 83 12.96 27.93 27.92
CA ALA A 83 13.24 27.27 26.66
C ALA A 83 12.16 27.56 25.61
N THR A 84 12.57 27.63 24.34
CA THR A 84 11.66 27.73 23.20
C THR A 84 10.70 26.55 23.13
N GLN A 85 11.18 25.34 23.46
CA GLN A 85 10.40 24.12 23.42
C GLN A 85 10.90 23.12 24.48
N ILE A 86 9.97 22.47 25.17
CA ILE A 86 10.25 21.26 25.93
C ILE A 86 10.19 20.08 24.96
N VAL A 87 11.32 19.39 24.76
CA VAL A 87 11.41 18.27 23.82
C VAL A 87 10.92 16.98 24.47
N GLY A 88 11.31 16.74 25.74
CA GLY A 88 10.89 15.54 26.45
C GLY A 88 11.30 15.55 27.91
N SER A 89 10.60 14.77 28.73
CA SER A 89 10.94 14.55 30.13
C SER A 89 10.79 13.06 30.44
N PHE A 90 11.85 12.44 30.96
CA PHE A 90 11.88 10.99 31.17
C PHE A 90 12.82 10.63 32.32
N GLU A 91 12.66 9.41 32.84
CA GLU A 91 13.45 8.88 33.94
C GLU A 91 14.43 7.84 33.39
N VAL A 92 15.72 8.02 33.65
CA VAL A 92 16.77 7.08 33.28
C VAL A 92 16.98 6.12 34.43
N GLN A 93 16.87 4.83 34.14
CA GLN A 93 17.10 3.74 35.10
C GLN A 93 18.49 3.16 34.91
N SER A 94 19.03 2.46 35.91
CA SER A 94 20.38 1.89 35.85
C SER A 94 20.53 0.72 34.88
N THR A 95 19.40 0.15 34.42
CA THR A 95 19.37 -1.02 33.53
C THR A 95 18.86 -0.71 32.13
N GLU A 96 18.36 0.51 31.88
CA GLU A 96 17.81 0.95 30.59
C GLU A 96 18.27 2.38 30.31
N HIS A 97 19.28 2.50 29.45
CA HIS A 97 19.80 3.79 28.99
C HIS A 97 19.34 4.03 27.55
N PRO A 98 18.46 5.01 27.32
CA PRO A 98 18.01 5.30 25.97
C PRO A 98 19.17 5.85 25.14
N ASP A 99 19.36 5.34 23.93
CA ASP A 99 20.39 5.79 23.01
C ASP A 99 19.84 6.82 21.99
N ARG A 100 18.53 7.07 22.01
CA ARG A 100 17.87 8.02 21.10
C ARG A 100 16.79 8.85 21.78
N LEU A 101 16.67 10.09 21.33
CA LEU A 101 15.60 11.03 21.62
C LEU A 101 14.77 11.26 20.35
N VAL A 102 13.45 11.09 20.44
CA VAL A 102 12.52 11.49 19.39
C VAL A 102 12.19 12.97 19.57
N TRP A 103 12.58 13.80 18.60
CA TRP A 103 12.35 15.23 18.61
C TRP A 103 11.45 15.65 17.45
N PHE A 104 10.28 16.21 17.77
CA PHE A 104 9.41 16.89 16.81
C PHE A 104 9.89 18.32 16.64
N VAL A 105 10.53 18.61 15.51
CA VAL A 105 11.13 19.92 15.24
C VAL A 105 10.01 20.91 14.87
N PRO A 106 9.82 22.01 15.62
CA PRO A 106 8.80 22.99 15.31
C PRO A 106 9.01 23.61 13.92
N SER A 107 7.93 23.86 13.18
CA SER A 107 8.02 24.56 11.88
C SER A 107 8.59 25.98 12.00
N ASN A 108 8.51 26.58 13.19
CA ASN A 108 9.05 27.90 13.53
C ASN A 108 10.33 27.83 14.39
N ALA A 109 11.05 26.71 14.37
CA ALA A 109 12.33 26.58 15.08
C ALA A 109 13.31 27.69 14.66
N GLN A 110 14.08 28.20 15.62
CA GLN A 110 15.06 29.27 15.38
C GLN A 110 16.45 28.68 15.16
N GLU A 111 17.22 29.21 14.21
CA GLU A 111 18.60 28.79 13.98
C GLU A 111 19.50 29.08 15.18
N SER A 112 20.61 28.32 15.28
CA SER A 112 21.68 28.54 16.26
C SER A 112 21.27 28.36 17.73
N GLN A 113 20.14 27.72 18.01
CA GLN A 113 19.73 27.25 19.33
C GLN A 113 20.28 25.83 19.61
N CYS A 114 20.30 25.41 20.87
CA CYS A 114 20.88 24.12 21.29
C CYS A 114 19.83 23.23 21.98
N LEU A 115 20.08 21.92 21.93
CA LEU A 115 19.45 20.95 22.85
C LEU A 115 20.21 20.95 24.18
N LEU A 116 19.47 21.03 25.26
CA LEU A 116 19.99 21.09 26.64
C LEU A 116 19.31 20.02 27.47
N ALA A 117 20.08 19.25 28.22
CA ALA A 117 19.59 18.27 29.18
C ALA A 117 19.73 18.83 30.61
N PHE A 118 18.61 18.88 31.34
CA PHE A 118 18.55 19.32 32.72
C PHE A 118 18.30 18.14 33.66
N HIS A 119 19.02 18.10 34.77
CA HIS A 119 18.72 17.25 35.93
C HIS A 119 18.49 18.15 37.15
N GLY A 120 17.25 18.21 37.64
CA GLY A 120 16.85 19.27 38.57
C GLY A 120 17.03 20.65 37.94
N CYS A 121 17.84 21.51 38.55
CA CYS A 121 18.17 22.85 38.03
C CYS A 121 19.53 22.90 37.30
N ALA A 122 20.27 21.79 37.23
CA ALA A 122 21.60 21.77 36.63
C ALA A 122 21.55 21.32 35.17
N VAL A 123 22.27 22.03 34.30
CA VAL A 123 22.53 21.58 32.92
C VAL A 123 23.57 20.47 32.97
N VAL A 124 23.18 19.27 32.54
CA VAL A 124 24.01 18.05 32.54
C VAL A 124 24.42 17.59 31.14
N GLY A 125 23.90 18.26 30.10
CA GLY A 125 24.27 18.02 28.70
C GLY A 125 23.90 19.19 27.81
N ARG A 126 24.69 19.44 26.77
CA ARG A 126 24.46 20.51 25.79
C ARG A 126 24.94 20.07 24.41
N SER A 127 24.10 20.22 23.39
CA SER A 127 24.50 20.00 21.99
C SER A 127 25.28 21.21 21.43
N PRO A 128 26.01 21.04 20.33
CA PRO A 128 26.33 22.15 19.43
C PRO A 128 25.05 22.88 18.95
N PRO A 129 25.17 24.14 18.47
CA PRO A 129 24.06 24.84 17.84
C PRO A 129 23.48 24.05 16.67
N ILE A 130 22.17 23.94 16.63
CA ILE A 130 21.42 23.21 15.60
C ILE A 130 21.27 24.11 14.37
N SER A 131 21.62 23.56 13.22
CA SER A 131 21.35 24.11 11.90
C SER A 131 20.01 23.60 11.39
N LEU A 132 19.24 24.49 10.77
CA LEU A 132 17.92 24.19 10.26
C LEU A 132 17.95 24.18 8.74
N GLU A 133 17.39 23.13 8.15
CA GLU A 133 16.97 23.16 6.75
C GLU A 133 15.48 23.46 6.71
N GLN A 134 15.09 24.34 5.80
CA GLN A 134 13.68 24.43 5.45
C GLN A 134 13.34 23.13 4.75
N ALA A 135 12.24 22.51 5.19
CA ALA A 135 11.61 21.47 4.42
C ALA A 135 11.49 21.97 2.96
N PRO A 136 11.86 21.15 1.95
CA PRO A 136 11.63 21.51 0.57
C PRO A 136 10.18 21.98 0.46
N ASP A 137 9.95 23.13 -0.17
CA ASP A 137 8.66 23.83 -0.23
C ASP A 137 7.56 22.90 -0.79
N HIS A 138 6.99 22.07 0.09
CA HIS A 138 5.76 21.34 -0.12
C HIS A 138 4.70 22.43 -0.06
N PRO A 139 4.12 22.83 -1.20
CA PRO A 139 3.64 24.19 -1.40
C PRO A 139 2.77 24.62 -0.22
N GLN A 140 3.23 25.60 0.56
CA GLN A 140 2.46 26.14 1.69
C GLN A 140 1.09 26.74 1.27
N LYS A 141 0.83 26.86 -0.04
CA LYS A 141 -0.51 27.11 -0.61
C LYS A 141 -1.50 25.95 -0.42
N GLU A 142 -1.06 24.74 -0.07
CA GLU A 142 -1.92 23.59 0.24
C GLU A 142 -2.58 23.67 1.63
N SER A 143 -2.17 24.61 2.49
CA SER A 143 -2.68 24.77 3.86
C SER A 143 -4.06 25.43 3.96
N GLN A 144 -4.66 25.85 2.84
CA GLN A 144 -6.03 26.39 2.82
C GLN A 144 -7.12 25.35 2.53
N ILE A 145 -6.74 24.08 2.41
CA ILE A 145 -7.68 22.98 2.21
C ILE A 145 -7.59 22.05 3.43
N ASN A 146 -8.68 22.00 4.17
CA ASN A 146 -8.92 21.38 5.49
C ASN A 146 -7.76 20.54 6.10
N LYS A 147 -7.30 20.95 7.29
CA LYS A 147 -6.32 20.22 8.13
C LYS A 147 -6.78 18.80 8.51
N ASP A 148 -8.06 18.49 8.28
CA ASP A 148 -8.69 17.22 8.63
C ASP A 148 -8.72 16.19 7.47
N SER A 149 -8.01 16.41 6.34
CA SER A 149 -7.94 15.40 5.26
C SER A 149 -6.91 14.30 5.58
N VAL A 150 -7.35 13.27 6.33
CA VAL A 150 -6.53 12.22 6.97
C VAL A 150 -6.10 11.07 6.04
N ILE A 151 -6.15 11.21 4.71
CA ILE A 151 -6.10 10.02 3.82
C ILE A 151 -4.78 9.81 3.06
N TRP A 152 -3.76 10.60 3.38
CA TRP A 152 -2.36 10.27 3.12
C TRP A 152 -1.64 10.14 4.47
N PHE A 153 -0.64 9.26 4.57
CA PHE A 153 0.00 8.95 5.85
C PHE A 153 1.01 10.04 6.23
N ASN A 154 0.52 11.05 6.96
CA ASN A 154 1.35 12.05 7.60
C ASN A 154 2.03 11.45 8.84
N ALA A 155 3.26 10.98 8.66
CA ALA A 155 3.99 10.23 9.66
C ALA A 155 4.40 11.10 10.86
N VAL A 156 4.61 12.42 10.64
CA VAL A 156 4.87 13.40 11.70
C VAL A 156 3.67 13.57 12.63
N GLU A 157 2.48 13.83 12.07
CA GLU A 157 1.26 13.98 12.88
C GLU A 157 0.87 12.67 13.56
N TYR A 158 1.02 11.54 12.84
CA TYR A 158 0.84 10.21 13.41
C TYR A 158 1.73 10.02 14.65
N ALA A 159 3.05 10.20 14.50
CA ALA A 159 3.99 10.04 15.60
C ALA A 159 3.67 11.04 16.74
N ARG A 160 3.34 12.29 16.43
CA ARG A 160 3.01 13.30 17.45
C ARG A 160 1.83 12.86 18.32
N SER A 161 0.79 12.27 17.73
CA SER A 161 -0.38 11.76 18.46
C SER A 161 -0.07 10.58 19.39
N ARG A 162 1.02 9.84 19.12
CA ARG A 162 1.43 8.64 19.86
C ARG A 162 2.46 8.93 20.95
N PHE A 163 3.34 9.91 20.73
CA PHE A 163 4.54 10.13 21.54
C PHE A 163 4.40 11.03 22.77
N HIS A 164 3.18 11.31 23.22
CA HIS A 164 2.95 12.18 24.38
C HIS A 164 3.58 11.66 25.71
N ALA A 165 4.08 10.41 25.77
CA ALA A 165 4.61 9.80 27.00
C ALA A 165 6.04 9.22 26.92
N LYS A 166 6.66 9.03 25.74
CA LYS A 166 7.98 8.36 25.63
C LYS A 166 8.89 9.04 24.61
N ALA A 167 9.51 10.15 25.00
CA ALA A 167 10.43 10.92 24.14
C ALA A 167 11.76 10.21 23.82
N VAL A 168 11.99 9.02 24.40
CA VAL A 168 13.28 8.33 24.31
C VAL A 168 13.13 6.86 23.98
N VAL A 169 14.15 6.32 23.32
CA VAL A 169 14.16 4.96 22.79
C VAL A 169 15.48 4.31 23.19
N ASP A 170 15.40 3.06 23.67
CA ASP A 170 16.50 2.11 23.62
C ASP A 170 16.37 1.37 22.29
N SER A 171 17.24 1.69 21.33
CA SER A 171 17.11 1.19 19.98
C SER A 171 17.42 -0.30 19.86
N ALA A 172 18.26 -0.86 20.75
CA ALA A 172 18.55 -2.28 20.77
C ALA A 172 17.32 -3.07 21.24
N ALA A 173 16.69 -2.64 22.34
CA ALA A 173 15.45 -3.23 22.82
C ALA A 173 14.31 -3.08 21.80
N ALA A 174 14.16 -1.88 21.20
CA ALA A 174 13.17 -1.62 20.17
C ALA A 174 13.34 -2.53 18.95
N LYS A 175 14.57 -2.74 18.47
CA LYS A 175 14.85 -3.64 17.33
C LYS A 175 14.63 -5.12 17.63
N ASN A 176 14.66 -5.51 18.90
CA ASN A 176 14.40 -6.87 19.34
C ASN A 176 12.90 -7.14 19.63
N SER A 177 12.02 -6.17 19.40
CA SER A 177 10.57 -6.32 19.57
C SER A 177 10.04 -7.48 18.74
N SER A 178 9.24 -8.32 19.36
CA SER A 178 8.56 -9.47 18.75
C SER A 178 7.34 -9.01 17.94
N ILE A 179 7.27 -9.39 16.66
CA ILE A 179 6.26 -8.92 15.72
C ILE A 179 5.56 -10.12 15.06
N ALA A 180 4.26 -10.25 15.25
CA ALA A 180 3.45 -11.19 14.47
C ALA A 180 3.05 -10.54 13.14
N ILE A 181 3.25 -11.25 12.03
CA ILE A 181 2.71 -10.88 10.72
C ILE A 181 1.62 -11.90 10.38
N VAL A 182 0.36 -11.47 10.30
CA VAL A 182 -0.77 -12.38 10.05
C VAL A 182 -1.18 -12.30 8.58
N GLY A 183 -0.77 -13.31 7.81
CA GLY A 183 -0.99 -13.45 6.37
C GLY A 183 0.28 -13.28 5.54
N ALA A 184 0.61 -14.29 4.74
CA ALA A 184 1.74 -14.31 3.80
C ALA A 184 1.33 -13.88 2.38
N GLY A 185 0.37 -12.97 2.27
CA GLY A 185 0.14 -12.20 1.04
C GLY A 185 1.28 -11.22 0.78
N ILE A 186 1.28 -10.54 -0.37
CA ILE A 186 2.39 -9.64 -0.75
C ILE A 186 2.65 -8.53 0.27
N ALA A 187 1.62 -8.01 0.93
CA ALA A 187 1.77 -7.00 1.97
C ALA A 187 2.56 -7.53 3.19
N GLY A 188 2.20 -8.71 3.71
CA GLY A 188 2.91 -9.33 4.83
C GLY A 188 4.34 -9.77 4.47
N LEU A 189 4.53 -10.35 3.27
CA LEU A 189 5.86 -10.71 2.77
C LEU A 189 6.76 -9.48 2.65
N LEU A 190 6.27 -8.39 2.07
CA LEU A 190 7.02 -7.14 1.95
C LEU A 190 7.33 -6.54 3.33
N THR A 191 6.38 -6.51 4.27
CA THR A 191 6.64 -6.05 5.63
C THR A 191 7.78 -6.81 6.31
N SER A 192 7.83 -8.14 6.17
CA SER A 192 8.92 -8.96 6.73
C SER A 192 10.29 -8.57 6.17
N TYR A 193 10.34 -8.28 4.86
CA TYR A 193 11.55 -7.82 4.19
C TYR A 193 11.94 -6.41 4.66
N LEU A 194 10.99 -5.47 4.72
CA LEU A 194 11.24 -4.09 5.12
C LEU A 194 11.78 -4.02 6.55
N LEU A 195 11.18 -4.76 7.49
CA LEU A 195 11.67 -4.87 8.88
C LEU A 195 13.10 -5.43 8.92
N SER A 196 13.36 -6.51 8.20
CA SER A 196 14.68 -7.13 8.14
C SER A 196 15.74 -6.18 7.55
N SER A 197 15.35 -5.35 6.57
CA SER A 197 16.27 -4.44 5.90
C SER A 197 16.84 -3.35 6.82
N VAL A 198 16.14 -3.04 7.91
CA VAL A 198 16.55 -2.03 8.92
C VAL A 198 16.98 -2.65 10.26
N GLY A 199 17.17 -3.97 10.29
CA GLY A 199 17.72 -4.72 11.43
C GLY A 199 16.70 -5.24 12.44
N LEU A 200 15.40 -5.24 12.11
CA LEU A 200 14.37 -5.90 12.92
C LEU A 200 14.16 -7.32 12.41
N HIS A 201 14.60 -8.30 13.20
CA HIS A 201 14.59 -9.71 12.81
C HIS A 201 13.65 -10.57 13.63
N ASN A 202 13.11 -10.08 14.76
CA ASN A 202 12.22 -10.84 15.63
C ASN A 202 10.77 -10.76 15.15
N TRP A 203 10.53 -11.16 13.91
CA TRP A 203 9.19 -11.26 13.33
C TRP A 203 8.88 -12.71 12.95
N HIS A 204 7.60 -13.09 12.97
CA HIS A 204 7.12 -14.39 12.54
C HIS A 204 5.84 -14.26 11.73
N ILE A 205 5.75 -14.98 10.61
CA ILE A 205 4.59 -14.96 9.72
C ILE A 205 3.67 -16.15 10.05
N HIS A 206 2.39 -15.88 10.30
CA HIS A 206 1.34 -16.89 10.42
C HIS A 206 0.47 -16.85 9.16
N GLU A 207 0.45 -17.93 8.39
CA GLU A 207 -0.30 -18.04 7.14
C GLU A 207 -1.33 -19.17 7.23
N ALA A 208 -2.59 -18.83 6.93
CA ALA A 208 -3.71 -19.75 7.07
C ALA A 208 -3.67 -20.89 6.04
N SER A 209 -3.22 -20.60 4.81
CA SER A 209 -3.15 -21.58 3.74
C SER A 209 -1.83 -22.36 3.75
N GLN A 210 -1.73 -23.36 2.89
CA GLN A 210 -0.50 -24.13 2.67
C GLN A 210 0.46 -23.48 1.66
N ARG A 211 0.24 -22.20 1.32
CA ARG A 211 1.05 -21.46 0.34
C ARG A 211 1.24 -20.01 0.75
N ILE A 212 2.27 -19.39 0.19
CA ILE A 212 2.44 -17.94 0.24
C ILE A 212 1.81 -17.28 -1.00
N GLY A 213 1.50 -15.99 -0.91
CA GLY A 213 1.02 -15.17 -2.03
C GLY A 213 -0.43 -14.67 -1.91
N GLY A 214 -1.28 -15.34 -1.13
CA GLY A 214 -2.67 -14.94 -0.95
C GLY A 214 -3.39 -14.78 -2.29
N ARG A 215 -3.94 -13.59 -2.60
CA ARG A 215 -4.62 -13.34 -3.88
C ARG A 215 -3.72 -13.43 -5.11
N ILE A 216 -2.39 -13.44 -4.96
CA ILE A 216 -1.49 -13.82 -6.04
C ILE A 216 -1.53 -15.35 -6.18
N ARG A 217 -2.19 -15.82 -7.24
CA ARG A 217 -2.38 -17.24 -7.53
C ARG A 217 -2.32 -17.51 -9.02
N THR A 218 -1.39 -18.37 -9.42
CA THR A 218 -1.27 -18.88 -10.79
C THR A 218 -1.75 -20.33 -10.80
N SER A 219 -2.67 -20.65 -11.71
CA SER A 219 -3.18 -22.02 -11.92
C SER A 219 -2.32 -22.71 -12.98
N TYR A 220 -1.46 -23.65 -12.59
CA TYR A 220 -0.73 -24.52 -13.52
C TYR A 220 -1.53 -25.81 -13.73
N LEU A 221 -2.08 -26.01 -14.94
CA LEU A 221 -3.01 -27.11 -15.22
C LEU A 221 -2.29 -28.43 -15.51
N ASN A 222 -3.00 -29.55 -15.38
CA ASN A 222 -2.49 -30.88 -15.74
C ASN A 222 -1.19 -31.28 -15.00
N GLY A 223 -0.99 -30.76 -13.78
CA GLY A 223 0.21 -31.05 -12.97
C GLY A 223 1.50 -30.49 -13.56
N THR A 224 1.41 -29.50 -14.45
CA THR A 224 2.58 -28.90 -15.10
C THR A 224 3.36 -27.98 -14.17
N SER A 225 4.62 -27.76 -14.50
CA SER A 225 5.48 -26.79 -13.86
C SER A 225 5.38 -25.41 -14.55
N PRO A 226 5.95 -24.35 -13.96
CA PRO A 226 6.01 -23.05 -14.62
C PRO A 226 6.77 -23.06 -15.95
N GLU A 227 7.72 -23.99 -16.14
CA GLU A 227 8.50 -24.13 -17.38
C GLU A 227 7.69 -24.66 -18.56
N ASP A 228 6.52 -25.26 -18.30
CA ASP A 228 5.66 -25.86 -19.33
C ASP A 228 4.67 -24.86 -19.95
N TYR A 229 4.59 -23.63 -19.42
CA TYR A 229 3.73 -22.55 -19.93
C TYR A 229 2.24 -22.93 -20.10
N GLN A 230 1.73 -23.83 -19.27
CA GLN A 230 0.33 -24.26 -19.26
C GLN A 230 -0.40 -23.71 -18.03
N TYR A 231 -0.50 -22.39 -17.96
CA TYR A 231 -1.07 -21.72 -16.79
C TYR A 231 -2.01 -20.57 -17.12
N PHE A 232 -2.68 -20.02 -16.11
CA PHE A 232 -3.19 -18.65 -16.17
C PHE A 232 -3.24 -18.07 -14.77
N ASP A 233 -3.16 -16.76 -14.65
CA ASP A 233 -3.29 -16.08 -13.36
C ASP A 233 -4.76 -15.95 -12.93
N MET A 234 -5.07 -16.58 -11.80
CA MET A 234 -6.40 -16.57 -11.17
C MET A 234 -6.63 -15.31 -10.32
N GLY A 235 -5.55 -14.62 -9.95
CA GLY A 235 -5.57 -13.32 -9.28
C GLY A 235 -5.10 -12.18 -10.19
N PRO A 236 -4.07 -11.41 -9.80
CA PRO A 236 -3.48 -10.39 -10.66
C PRO A 236 -2.81 -11.04 -11.87
N MET A 237 -3.05 -10.49 -13.06
CA MET A 237 -2.57 -11.04 -14.33
C MET A 237 -1.85 -10.02 -15.23
N ARG A 238 -1.90 -8.74 -14.86
CA ARG A 238 -1.30 -7.64 -15.62
C ARG A 238 -1.03 -6.42 -14.73
N LEU A 239 -0.04 -5.63 -15.11
CA LEU A 239 0.37 -4.37 -14.49
C LEU A 239 0.39 -3.27 -15.55
N PRO A 240 -0.30 -2.13 -15.33
CA PRO A 240 -0.14 -0.96 -16.20
C PRO A 240 1.23 -0.35 -15.95
N THR A 241 2.01 -0.15 -17.01
CA THR A 241 3.40 0.33 -16.86
C THR A 241 3.59 1.74 -17.36
N LYS A 242 2.88 2.13 -18.41
CA LYS A 242 2.99 3.47 -18.97
C LYS A 242 1.66 4.02 -19.47
N ILE A 243 1.55 5.34 -19.49
CA ILE A 243 0.44 6.07 -20.11
C ILE A 243 0.97 7.08 -21.14
N ARG A 244 0.27 7.22 -22.26
CA ARG A 244 0.57 8.22 -23.29
C ARG A 244 -0.21 9.49 -23.01
N TYR A 245 0.39 10.67 -23.20
CA TYR A 245 -0.38 11.92 -23.17
C TYR A 245 -1.35 12.00 -24.35
N THR A 246 -2.56 12.45 -24.07
CA THR A 246 -3.54 12.80 -25.10
C THR A 246 -2.93 13.82 -26.06
N GLY A 247 -2.97 13.54 -27.37
CA GLY A 247 -2.47 14.45 -28.40
C GLY A 247 -0.95 14.48 -28.59
N THR A 248 -0.15 13.67 -27.86
CA THR A 248 1.32 13.66 -28.01
C THR A 248 1.91 12.25 -28.16
N THR A 249 3.21 12.18 -28.46
CA THR A 249 3.97 10.92 -28.53
C THR A 249 4.67 10.55 -27.21
N GLU A 250 4.62 11.43 -26.21
CA GLU A 250 5.28 11.26 -24.93
C GLU A 250 4.54 10.28 -24.01
N VAL A 251 5.31 9.56 -23.21
CA VAL A 251 4.85 8.43 -22.39
C VAL A 251 5.46 8.53 -20.99
N LEU A 252 4.62 8.48 -19.97
CA LEU A 252 5.03 8.48 -18.56
C LEU A 252 4.85 7.11 -17.90
N PRO A 253 5.73 6.73 -16.95
CA PRO A 253 5.46 5.59 -16.07
C PRO A 253 4.31 5.90 -15.11
N PHE A 254 3.60 4.88 -14.65
CA PHE A 254 2.69 5.02 -13.50
C PHE A 254 3.49 4.98 -12.21
N GLU A 255 3.53 6.09 -11.48
CA GLU A 255 4.35 6.20 -10.27
C GLU A 255 3.87 5.26 -9.15
N ASP A 256 2.56 5.03 -8.99
CA ASP A 256 2.04 4.09 -7.97
C ASP A 256 2.50 2.63 -8.23
N HIS A 257 2.63 2.25 -9.51
CA HIS A 257 3.07 0.89 -9.89
C HIS A 257 4.59 0.76 -9.87
N ARG A 258 5.34 1.87 -9.81
CA ARG A 258 6.82 1.90 -9.75
C ARG A 258 7.36 1.11 -8.57
N LEU A 259 6.67 1.10 -7.43
CA LEU A 259 7.10 0.31 -6.27
C LEU A 259 7.02 -1.19 -6.50
N VAL A 260 6.00 -1.67 -7.22
CA VAL A 260 5.86 -3.09 -7.54
C VAL A 260 7.02 -3.52 -8.44
N ILE A 261 7.34 -2.71 -9.45
CA ILE A 261 8.49 -2.93 -10.34
C ILE A 261 9.80 -2.90 -9.54
N SER A 262 9.97 -1.89 -8.68
CA SER A 262 11.16 -1.76 -7.82
C SER A 262 11.33 -2.94 -6.87
N LEU A 263 10.22 -3.50 -6.37
CA LEU A 263 10.21 -4.69 -5.53
C LEU A 263 10.69 -5.92 -6.30
N ILE A 264 10.19 -6.11 -7.52
CA ILE A 264 10.61 -7.20 -8.41
C ILE A 264 12.12 -7.09 -8.70
N ASP A 265 12.60 -5.90 -9.05
CA ASP A 265 14.03 -5.64 -9.26
C ASP A 265 14.88 -5.90 -8.01
N LYS A 266 14.35 -5.56 -6.83
CA LYS A 266 15.03 -5.82 -5.56
C LYS A 266 15.14 -7.32 -5.28
N LEU A 267 14.05 -8.07 -5.43
CA LEU A 267 14.06 -9.53 -5.25
C LEU A 267 14.96 -10.23 -6.27
N ASN A 268 14.94 -9.80 -7.53
CA ASN A 268 15.86 -10.30 -8.55
C ASN A 268 17.33 -10.13 -8.14
N ARG A 269 17.70 -8.96 -7.59
CA ARG A 269 19.06 -8.71 -7.09
C ARG A 269 19.39 -9.54 -5.84
N LEU A 270 18.46 -9.68 -4.91
CA LEU A 270 18.66 -10.47 -3.69
C LEU A 270 18.86 -11.97 -3.99
N ASN A 271 18.20 -12.48 -5.02
CA ASN A 271 18.25 -13.88 -5.39
C ASN A 271 19.34 -14.20 -6.42
N ALA A 272 19.99 -13.21 -7.04
CA ALA A 272 20.89 -13.41 -8.19
C ALA A 272 22.02 -14.42 -7.92
N ASP A 273 22.63 -14.38 -6.74
CA ASP A 273 23.83 -15.17 -6.44
C ASP A 273 23.52 -16.57 -5.89
N HIS A 274 22.33 -16.79 -5.33
CA HIS A 274 21.98 -18.02 -4.60
C HIS A 274 20.76 -18.75 -5.15
N HIS A 275 19.86 -18.02 -5.81
CA HIS A 275 18.60 -18.51 -6.35
C HIS A 275 18.29 -17.91 -7.74
N PRO A 276 19.20 -18.04 -8.74
CA PRO A 276 19.00 -17.49 -10.07
C PRO A 276 17.75 -18.05 -10.78
N GLU A 277 17.28 -19.23 -10.38
CA GLU A 277 16.04 -19.84 -10.84
C GLU A 277 14.77 -19.06 -10.46
N LEU A 278 14.86 -18.16 -9.46
CA LEU A 278 13.75 -17.30 -9.01
C LEU A 278 13.69 -15.96 -9.74
N LYS A 279 14.55 -15.74 -10.75
CA LYS A 279 14.55 -14.50 -11.53
C LYS A 279 13.21 -14.32 -12.23
N MET A 280 12.59 -13.18 -11.97
CA MET A 280 11.36 -12.74 -12.61
C MET A 280 11.68 -11.88 -13.83
N GLU A 281 10.94 -12.11 -14.92
CA GLU A 281 11.03 -11.32 -16.14
C GLU A 281 9.64 -10.82 -16.54
N PHE A 282 9.57 -9.59 -17.02
CA PHE A 282 8.33 -9.02 -17.54
C PHE A 282 8.12 -9.43 -18.99
N LEU A 283 6.87 -9.74 -19.33
CA LEU A 283 6.42 -9.98 -20.70
C LEU A 283 5.36 -8.92 -21.07
N PRO A 284 5.33 -8.45 -22.33
CA PRO A 284 4.24 -7.60 -22.80
C PRO A 284 2.89 -8.26 -22.63
N PHE A 285 1.90 -7.51 -22.16
CA PHE A 285 0.50 -7.93 -22.11
C PHE A 285 -0.31 -7.02 -23.01
N ASP A 286 -0.85 -7.55 -24.11
CA ASP A 286 -1.70 -6.74 -24.99
C ASP A 286 -3.12 -6.69 -24.42
N VAL A 287 -3.81 -5.57 -24.67
CA VAL A 287 -5.26 -5.47 -24.46
C VAL A 287 -5.86 -5.36 -25.85
N ILE A 288 -6.77 -6.26 -26.19
CA ILE A 288 -7.48 -6.21 -27.47
C ILE A 288 -8.57 -5.15 -27.26
N THR A 289 -8.28 -3.91 -27.65
CA THR A 289 -9.25 -2.82 -27.56
C THR A 289 -10.20 -2.91 -28.73
N ASP A 290 -11.48 -3.10 -28.47
CA ASP A 290 -12.50 -2.55 -29.36
C ASP A 290 -12.45 -1.03 -29.24
N GLU A 291 -12.49 -0.30 -30.36
CA GLU A 291 -12.44 1.17 -30.40
C GLU A 291 -13.59 1.83 -29.59
N GLU A 292 -14.60 1.06 -29.18
CA GLU A 292 -15.80 1.50 -28.48
C GLU A 292 -15.68 1.46 -26.94
N ASP A 293 -14.84 0.60 -26.35
CA ASP A 293 -14.69 0.40 -24.88
C ASP A 293 -13.54 1.24 -24.27
N GLY A 294 -13.36 2.46 -24.80
CA GLY A 294 -12.48 3.45 -24.16
C GLY A 294 -13.02 3.91 -22.81
N PRO A 295 -12.20 4.61 -21.98
CA PRO A 295 -12.66 5.15 -20.70
C PRO A 295 -13.92 5.99 -20.89
N SER A 296 -14.73 6.08 -19.82
CA SER A 296 -16.06 6.71 -19.79
C SER A 296 -16.22 7.87 -20.77
N HIS A 297 -17.36 7.93 -21.45
CA HIS A 297 -17.72 9.00 -22.40
C HIS A 297 -17.47 10.41 -21.86
N THR A 298 -17.49 10.59 -20.53
CA THR A 298 -17.19 11.84 -19.83
C THR A 298 -15.76 12.38 -20.05
N LEU A 299 -14.75 11.54 -20.25
CA LEU A 299 -13.36 11.99 -20.52
C LEU A 299 -13.19 12.50 -21.96
N LYS A 300 -13.90 11.91 -22.92
CA LYS A 300 -13.86 12.29 -24.34
C LYS A 300 -14.49 13.67 -24.59
N ASP A 301 -15.30 14.17 -23.65
CA ASP A 301 -15.99 15.46 -23.72
C ASP A 301 -15.16 16.65 -23.20
N LEU A 302 -14.01 16.40 -22.56
CA LEU A 302 -13.07 17.44 -22.14
C LEU A 302 -12.21 17.91 -23.31
N ASP A 303 -11.72 19.16 -23.29
CA ASP A 303 -10.69 19.55 -24.26
C ASP A 303 -9.38 18.82 -24.00
N GLU A 304 -8.57 18.65 -25.04
CA GLU A 304 -7.31 17.89 -24.98
C GLU A 304 -6.36 18.39 -23.86
N GLY A 305 -6.37 19.70 -23.58
CA GLY A 305 -5.52 20.30 -22.55
C GLY A 305 -5.95 19.93 -21.14
N ASP A 306 -7.25 19.89 -20.86
CA ASP A 306 -7.78 19.48 -19.57
C ASP A 306 -7.72 17.95 -19.37
N GLN A 307 -7.92 17.16 -20.43
CA GLN A 307 -7.64 15.71 -20.40
C GLN A 307 -6.18 15.44 -20.06
N GLN A 308 -5.26 16.21 -20.64
CA GLN A 308 -3.84 16.07 -20.39
C GLN A 308 -3.48 16.37 -18.93
N LYS A 309 -3.92 17.51 -18.37
CA LYS A 309 -3.66 17.86 -16.95
C LYS A 309 -4.20 16.81 -15.99
N TYR A 310 -5.42 16.32 -16.24
CA TYR A 310 -6.04 15.27 -15.44
C TYR A 310 -5.22 13.97 -15.50
N THR A 311 -4.77 13.60 -16.70
CA THR A 311 -3.92 12.44 -16.94
C THR A 311 -2.57 12.59 -16.23
N GLU A 312 -1.90 13.73 -16.34
CA GLU A 312 -0.64 14.00 -15.65
C GLU A 312 -0.78 13.84 -14.14
N PHE A 313 -1.80 14.50 -13.56
CA PHE A 313 -1.98 14.54 -12.12
C PHE A 313 -2.23 13.17 -11.50
N LEU A 314 -3.05 12.32 -12.12
CA LEU A 314 -3.30 10.98 -11.61
C LEU A 314 -2.16 9.98 -11.90
N ALA A 315 -1.33 10.19 -12.93
CA ALA A 315 -0.21 9.29 -13.21
C ALA A 315 0.98 9.53 -12.28
N ASP A 316 1.28 10.80 -12.02
CA ASP A 316 2.43 11.22 -11.24
C ASP A 316 2.09 11.33 -9.73
N LYS A 317 0.86 11.73 -9.40
CA LYS A 317 0.48 12.14 -8.04
C LYS A 317 -0.88 11.61 -7.59
N MET A 318 -1.13 10.30 -7.74
CA MET A 318 -2.41 9.68 -7.38
C MET A 318 -2.85 10.00 -5.95
N PHE A 319 -1.92 10.00 -4.97
CA PHE A 319 -2.25 10.36 -3.59
C PHE A 319 -2.71 11.82 -3.44
N GLN A 320 -2.10 12.76 -4.18
CA GLN A 320 -2.54 14.16 -4.19
C GLN A 320 -3.88 14.31 -4.88
N ALA A 321 -4.12 13.51 -5.93
CA ALA A 321 -5.41 13.47 -6.60
C ALA A 321 -6.51 12.95 -5.68
N HIS A 322 -6.22 11.94 -4.86
CA HIS A 322 -7.15 11.46 -3.84
C HIS A 322 -7.46 12.55 -2.81
N LYS A 323 -6.42 13.24 -2.29
CA LYS A 323 -6.56 14.37 -1.38
C LYS A 323 -7.44 15.48 -1.98
N ALA A 324 -7.25 15.80 -3.25
CA ALA A 324 -8.06 16.78 -3.98
C ALA A 324 -9.52 16.32 -4.14
N ALA A 325 -9.76 15.03 -4.42
CA ALA A 325 -11.10 14.45 -4.51
C ALA A 325 -11.86 14.53 -3.16
N LEU A 326 -11.18 14.26 -2.05
CA LEU A 326 -11.77 14.40 -0.71
C LEU A 326 -12.15 15.85 -0.41
N ALA A 327 -11.25 16.78 -0.69
CA ALA A 327 -11.49 18.20 -0.49
C ALA A 327 -12.67 18.72 -1.34
N ALA A 328 -12.88 18.11 -2.51
CA ALA A 328 -14.00 18.37 -3.39
C ALA A 328 -15.34 17.78 -2.89
N GLY A 329 -15.30 16.87 -1.92
CA GLY A 329 -16.46 16.09 -1.49
C GLY A 329 -16.96 15.11 -2.56
N SER A 330 -16.11 14.68 -3.51
CA SER A 330 -16.51 13.77 -4.58
C SER A 330 -16.38 12.29 -4.21
N THR A 331 -15.73 11.97 -3.09
CA THR A 331 -15.37 10.61 -2.66
C THR A 331 -16.50 9.77 -2.10
N HIS A 332 -17.67 10.34 -1.80
CA HIS A 332 -18.82 9.62 -1.25
C HIS A 332 -20.01 9.53 -2.20
N TRP A 333 -19.97 10.23 -3.33
CA TRP A 333 -21.01 10.16 -4.35
C TRP A 333 -20.65 9.12 -5.40
N SER A 334 -21.63 8.33 -5.82
CA SER A 334 -21.52 7.67 -7.13
C SER A 334 -21.70 8.68 -8.26
N GLU A 335 -21.09 8.43 -9.43
CA GLU A 335 -21.24 9.29 -10.61
C GLU A 335 -22.72 9.49 -10.97
N GLY A 336 -23.51 8.42 -10.97
CA GLY A 336 -24.96 8.48 -11.24
C GLY A 336 -25.74 9.32 -10.24
N ALA A 337 -25.57 9.07 -8.94
CA ALA A 337 -26.22 9.88 -7.90
C ALA A 337 -25.84 11.37 -7.99
N TYR A 338 -24.56 11.68 -8.26
CA TYR A 338 -24.10 13.06 -8.42
C TYR A 338 -24.74 13.73 -9.65
N LEU A 339 -24.77 13.05 -10.79
CA LEU A 339 -25.40 13.57 -12.00
C LEU A 339 -26.91 13.75 -11.83
N ARG A 340 -27.62 12.84 -11.16
CA ARG A 340 -29.06 12.98 -10.86
C ARG A 340 -29.36 14.15 -9.91
N GLN A 341 -28.42 14.50 -9.04
CA GLN A 341 -28.52 15.67 -8.15
C GLN A 341 -28.36 16.98 -8.93
N LEU A 342 -27.45 17.02 -9.91
CA LEU A 342 -27.14 18.23 -10.70
C LEU A 342 -28.08 18.45 -11.89
N LEU A 343 -28.54 17.36 -12.51
CA LEU A 343 -29.41 17.35 -13.69
C LEU A 343 -30.83 16.95 -13.29
N SER A 344 -31.71 16.81 -14.29
CA SER A 344 -33.04 16.23 -14.05
C SER A 344 -32.91 14.73 -13.79
N ALA A 345 -33.53 14.23 -12.72
CA ALA A 345 -33.58 12.79 -12.40
C ALA A 345 -34.23 11.91 -13.49
N LYS A 346 -34.85 12.52 -14.51
CA LYS A 346 -35.46 11.82 -15.65
C LYS A 346 -34.59 11.83 -16.92
N ASP A 347 -33.38 12.36 -16.84
CA ASP A 347 -32.50 12.43 -17.99
C ASP A 347 -31.91 11.04 -18.28
N GLN A 348 -32.38 10.43 -19.38
CA GLN A 348 -31.94 9.09 -19.81
C GLN A 348 -30.46 9.03 -20.14
N MET A 349 -29.80 10.18 -20.40
CA MET A 349 -28.35 10.23 -20.59
C MET A 349 -27.59 9.85 -19.33
N ILE A 350 -28.17 10.04 -18.14
CA ILE A 350 -27.49 9.67 -16.89
C ILE A 350 -27.30 8.16 -16.82
N ASP A 351 -28.27 7.36 -17.28
CA ASP A 351 -28.15 5.89 -17.28
C ASP A 351 -27.13 5.39 -18.33
N TYR A 352 -26.74 6.24 -19.27
CA TYR A 352 -25.67 5.96 -20.25
C TYR A 352 -24.28 6.37 -19.74
N ILE A 353 -24.19 7.44 -18.96
CA ILE A 353 -22.93 8.03 -18.48
C ILE A 353 -22.50 7.43 -17.13
N ALA A 354 -23.45 7.21 -16.23
CA ALA A 354 -23.17 6.80 -14.87
C ALA A 354 -22.63 5.37 -14.78
N ASP A 355 -21.69 5.17 -13.84
CA ASP A 355 -21.25 3.85 -13.42
C ASP A 355 -22.45 2.94 -13.10
N ARG A 356 -22.40 1.69 -13.57
CA ARG A 356 -23.46 0.70 -13.43
C ARG A 356 -23.56 0.14 -12.01
N GLU A 357 -22.51 0.29 -11.20
CA GLU A 357 -22.43 -0.31 -9.86
C GLU A 357 -22.64 0.68 -8.70
N ASP A 358 -23.01 1.94 -8.98
CA ASP A 358 -23.19 3.01 -7.97
C ASP A 358 -21.98 3.15 -7.00
N THR A 359 -20.78 2.81 -7.48
CA THR A 359 -19.50 2.97 -6.77
C THR A 359 -19.13 4.45 -6.64
N PRO A 360 -18.37 4.85 -5.61
CA PRO A 360 -17.94 6.24 -5.46
C PRO A 360 -17.13 6.73 -6.67
N ILE A 361 -17.30 7.99 -7.06
CA ILE A 361 -16.61 8.63 -8.19
C ILE A 361 -15.10 8.37 -8.14
N TRP A 362 -14.50 8.41 -6.95
CA TRP A 362 -13.08 8.12 -6.79
C TRP A 362 -12.66 6.78 -7.39
N GLU A 363 -13.47 5.72 -7.21
CA GLU A 363 -13.24 4.42 -7.83
C GLU A 363 -13.19 4.55 -9.35
N SER A 364 -14.23 5.13 -9.96
CA SER A 364 -14.27 5.36 -11.40
C SER A 364 -13.08 6.22 -11.89
N LEU A 365 -12.62 7.22 -11.13
CA LEU A 365 -11.50 8.08 -11.52
C LEU A 365 -10.18 7.30 -11.64
N TYR A 366 -9.79 6.53 -10.61
CA TYR A 366 -8.52 5.79 -10.65
C TYR A 366 -8.60 4.56 -11.56
N TRP A 367 -9.77 3.90 -11.67
CA TRP A 367 -9.97 2.80 -12.63
C TRP A 367 -9.84 3.31 -14.07
N ASN A 368 -10.56 4.36 -14.45
CA ASN A 368 -10.44 4.96 -15.78
C ASN A 368 -8.99 5.33 -16.11
N LYS A 369 -8.25 5.82 -15.11
CA LYS A 369 -6.83 6.13 -15.27
C LYS A 369 -5.96 4.90 -15.53
N TYR A 370 -6.05 3.87 -14.70
CA TYR A 370 -5.22 2.67 -14.87
C TYR A 370 -5.56 1.95 -16.17
N PHE A 371 -6.84 1.94 -16.58
CA PHE A 371 -7.28 1.33 -17.83
C PHE A 371 -6.92 2.16 -19.08
N ALA A 372 -6.59 3.45 -18.92
CA ALA A 372 -6.04 4.29 -19.99
C ALA A 372 -4.53 4.07 -20.23
N ALA A 373 -3.91 3.07 -19.61
CA ALA A 373 -2.51 2.71 -19.84
C ALA A 373 -2.24 2.38 -21.32
N SER A 374 -1.13 2.91 -21.84
CA SER A 374 -0.65 2.66 -23.20
C SER A 374 0.21 1.40 -23.30
N SER A 375 0.69 0.87 -22.18
CA SER A 375 1.39 -0.42 -22.12
C SER A 375 1.07 -1.18 -20.83
N TRP A 376 0.98 -2.50 -20.97
CA TRP A 376 0.79 -3.42 -19.87
C TRP A 376 1.84 -4.52 -19.92
N GLU A 377 2.18 -5.03 -18.74
CA GLU A 377 3.11 -6.13 -18.57
C GLU A 377 2.51 -7.22 -17.68
N THR A 378 2.94 -8.46 -17.90
CA THR A 378 2.70 -9.60 -17.01
C THR A 378 4.03 -10.18 -16.56
N LEU A 379 4.00 -11.11 -15.62
CA LEU A 379 5.19 -11.83 -15.19
C LEU A 379 5.32 -13.15 -15.95
N ASP A 380 6.51 -13.36 -16.51
CA ASP A 380 6.89 -14.66 -17.06
C ASP A 380 6.69 -15.75 -16.01
N LYS A 381 6.16 -16.88 -16.45
CA LYS A 381 5.84 -18.04 -15.61
C LYS A 381 4.78 -17.76 -14.53
N GLY A 382 4.06 -16.65 -14.62
CA GLY A 382 2.89 -16.30 -13.82
C GLY A 382 3.20 -15.37 -12.66
N PHE A 383 2.18 -14.64 -12.17
CA PHE A 383 2.34 -13.70 -11.07
C PHE A 383 2.76 -14.36 -9.76
N GLU A 384 2.52 -15.67 -9.58
CA GLU A 384 3.03 -16.44 -8.44
C GLU A 384 4.57 -16.45 -8.35
N SER A 385 5.29 -16.14 -9.43
CA SER A 385 6.75 -15.92 -9.38
C SER A 385 7.15 -14.85 -8.35
N LEU A 386 6.31 -13.83 -8.12
CA LEU A 386 6.56 -12.78 -7.14
C LEU A 386 6.60 -13.29 -5.68
N PRO A 387 5.54 -13.89 -5.13
CA PRO A 387 5.62 -14.47 -3.78
C PRO A 387 6.64 -15.62 -3.71
N ARG A 388 6.82 -16.41 -4.77
CA ARG A 388 7.84 -17.47 -4.80
C ARG A 388 9.26 -16.93 -4.57
N ALA A 389 9.57 -15.74 -5.11
CA ALA A 389 10.86 -15.08 -4.91
C ALA A 389 11.16 -14.68 -3.46
N PHE A 390 10.15 -14.60 -2.58
CA PHE A 390 10.33 -14.38 -1.14
C PHE A 390 10.69 -15.65 -0.37
N ARG A 391 10.43 -16.85 -0.92
CA ARG A 391 10.53 -18.11 -0.18
C ARG A 391 11.87 -18.30 0.55
N PRO A 392 13.05 -18.06 -0.07
CA PRO A 392 14.33 -18.21 0.63
C PRO A 392 14.49 -17.27 1.82
N HIS A 393 13.80 -16.13 1.82
CA HIS A 393 13.93 -15.06 2.82
C HIS A 393 13.00 -15.22 4.03
N VAL A 394 12.01 -16.11 3.94
CA VAL A 394 10.97 -16.27 4.99
C VAL A 394 10.83 -17.70 5.52
N THR A 395 11.46 -18.70 4.89
CA THR A 395 11.22 -20.13 5.20
C THR A 395 11.42 -20.48 6.68
N ASP A 396 12.40 -19.88 7.36
CA ASP A 396 12.68 -20.18 8.77
C ASP A 396 11.81 -19.40 9.77
N LYS A 397 10.92 -18.53 9.27
CA LYS A 397 10.12 -17.58 10.07
C LYS A 397 8.66 -17.51 9.63
N ILE A 398 8.16 -18.60 9.03
CA ILE A 398 6.76 -18.71 8.60
C ILE A 398 6.18 -20.04 9.06
N THR A 399 4.94 -20.00 9.56
CA THR A 399 4.12 -21.18 9.79
C THR A 399 2.94 -21.17 8.82
N LEU A 400 2.91 -22.14 7.90
CA LEU A 400 1.80 -22.39 6.99
C LEU A 400 0.72 -23.24 7.66
N GLY A 401 -0.52 -23.16 7.18
CA GLY A 401 -1.66 -23.89 7.73
C GLY A 401 -2.15 -23.39 9.09
N ARG A 402 -1.70 -22.22 9.54
CA ARG A 402 -2.06 -21.66 10.85
C ARG A 402 -3.11 -20.58 10.69
N ARG A 403 -4.38 -20.97 10.85
CA ARG A 403 -5.53 -20.07 10.71
C ARG A 403 -5.76 -19.27 12.00
N ILE A 404 -5.32 -18.02 12.01
CA ILE A 404 -5.61 -17.10 13.12
C ILE A 404 -7.13 -16.89 13.24
N SER A 405 -7.62 -16.99 14.48
CA SER A 405 -9.02 -16.84 14.85
C SER A 405 -9.29 -15.61 15.71
N GLY A 406 -8.24 -14.94 16.18
CA GLY A 406 -8.40 -13.71 16.92
C GLY A 406 -7.14 -13.10 17.51
N LEU A 407 -7.34 -11.95 18.13
CA LEU A 407 -6.35 -11.11 18.77
C LEU A 407 -6.85 -10.71 20.16
N SER A 408 -5.95 -10.65 21.14
CA SER A 408 -6.27 -10.16 22.49
C SER A 408 -5.14 -9.31 23.04
N HIS A 409 -5.43 -8.04 23.35
CA HIS A 409 -4.46 -7.11 23.92
C HIS A 409 -4.47 -7.20 25.44
N ASP A 410 -3.32 -7.55 26.00
CA ASP A 410 -3.11 -7.55 27.45
C ASP A 410 -2.59 -6.18 27.87
N VAL A 411 -3.44 -5.42 28.55
CA VAL A 411 -3.12 -4.06 29.04
C VAL A 411 -2.02 -4.09 30.11
N SER A 412 -1.88 -5.18 30.86
CA SER A 412 -0.91 -5.29 31.95
C SER A 412 0.52 -5.49 31.45
N THR A 413 0.68 -6.33 30.42
CA THR A 413 1.98 -6.59 29.78
C THR A 413 2.22 -5.67 28.57
N ASN A 414 1.17 -4.98 28.11
CA ASN A 414 1.15 -4.17 26.90
C ASN A 414 1.52 -4.95 25.64
N LYS A 415 1.13 -6.22 25.57
CA LYS A 415 1.40 -7.16 24.47
C LYS A 415 0.12 -7.63 23.80
N ILE A 416 0.24 -8.06 22.54
CA ILE A 416 -0.85 -8.61 21.76
C ILE A 416 -0.67 -10.12 21.63
N SER A 417 -1.72 -10.86 21.98
CA SER A 417 -1.79 -12.31 21.77
C SER A 417 -2.45 -12.57 20.43
N VAL A 418 -1.83 -13.40 19.60
CA VAL A 418 -2.40 -13.94 18.36
C VAL A 418 -2.81 -15.37 18.64
N PHE A 419 -4.07 -15.73 18.38
CA PHE A 419 -4.57 -17.06 18.74
C PHE A 419 -5.32 -17.77 17.62
N TRP A 420 -5.16 -19.09 17.60
CA TRP A 420 -5.74 -20.02 16.62
C TRP A 420 -6.19 -21.30 17.33
N ARG A 421 -6.75 -22.23 16.55
CA ARG A 421 -7.05 -23.59 16.99
C ARG A 421 -6.32 -24.56 16.08
N ASP A 422 -5.74 -25.61 16.64
CA ASP A 422 -5.06 -26.65 15.86
C ASP A 422 -6.10 -27.56 15.17
N ASP A 423 -7.22 -27.85 15.85
CA ASP A 423 -8.44 -28.41 15.24
C ASP A 423 -9.58 -27.36 15.27
N PRO A 424 -10.31 -27.12 14.16
CA PRO A 424 -11.44 -26.18 14.13
C PRO A 424 -12.54 -26.45 15.18
N HIS A 425 -12.63 -27.67 15.72
CA HIS A 425 -13.60 -28.06 16.73
C HIS A 425 -13.08 -27.97 18.18
N ASP A 426 -11.82 -27.56 18.38
CA ASP A 426 -11.26 -27.38 19.72
C ASP A 426 -11.98 -26.25 20.46
N SER A 427 -12.29 -26.50 21.75
CA SER A 427 -12.91 -25.49 22.61
C SER A 427 -11.92 -24.41 23.03
N GLU A 428 -10.67 -24.81 23.28
CA GLU A 428 -9.58 -23.93 23.73
C GLU A 428 -8.76 -23.42 22.53
N THR A 429 -8.21 -22.23 22.66
CA THR A 429 -7.31 -21.65 21.66
C THR A 429 -5.85 -21.80 22.10
N VAL A 430 -4.96 -21.93 21.11
CA VAL A 430 -3.52 -21.75 21.29
C VAL A 430 -3.20 -20.29 21.03
N ALA A 431 -2.36 -19.67 21.87
CA ALA A 431 -1.98 -18.27 21.74
C ALA A 431 -0.46 -18.08 21.83
N GLU A 432 0.07 -17.19 21.00
CA GLU A 432 1.44 -16.68 21.08
C GLU A 432 1.40 -15.17 21.30
N GLN A 433 2.26 -14.66 22.19
CA GLN A 433 2.33 -13.22 22.54
C GLN A 433 3.44 -12.49 21.79
N TYR A 434 3.13 -11.27 21.38
CA TYR A 434 4.00 -10.38 20.63
C TYR A 434 3.92 -8.95 21.17
N ASP A 435 4.94 -8.14 20.86
CA ASP A 435 4.91 -6.70 21.15
C ASP A 435 3.97 -5.96 20.19
N PHE A 436 3.89 -6.41 18.93
CA PHE A 436 2.97 -5.89 17.91
C PHE A 436 2.44 -7.00 16.97
N ALA A 437 1.26 -6.77 16.41
CA ALA A 437 0.67 -7.59 15.36
C ALA A 437 0.43 -6.74 14.11
N VAL A 438 1.00 -7.15 12.98
CA VAL A 438 0.73 -6.59 11.66
C VAL A 438 -0.19 -7.55 10.91
N VAL A 439 -1.44 -7.15 10.71
CA VAL A 439 -2.50 -8.00 10.14
C VAL A 439 -2.66 -7.67 8.67
N ALA A 440 -2.23 -8.58 7.80
CA ALA A 440 -2.41 -8.52 6.35
C ALA A 440 -3.65 -9.28 5.85
N ALA A 441 -4.33 -10.03 6.73
CA ALA A 441 -5.58 -10.70 6.44
C ALA A 441 -6.69 -9.67 6.10
N PRO A 442 -7.53 -9.91 5.08
CA PRO A 442 -8.55 -8.95 4.66
C PRO A 442 -9.69 -8.84 5.68
N PHE A 443 -10.29 -7.66 5.79
CA PHE A 443 -11.43 -7.40 6.70
C PHE A 443 -12.66 -8.29 6.47
N SER A 444 -12.85 -8.82 5.27
CA SER A 444 -13.84 -9.87 4.96
C SER A 444 -13.67 -11.12 5.85
N MET A 445 -12.43 -11.43 6.26
CA MET A 445 -12.12 -12.56 7.14
C MET A 445 -11.88 -12.15 8.59
N VAL A 446 -11.24 -11.01 8.81
CA VAL A 446 -10.98 -10.49 10.17
C VAL A 446 -12.28 -10.20 10.92
N ARG A 447 -13.39 -9.87 10.24
CA ARG A 447 -14.70 -9.68 10.90
C ARG A 447 -15.28 -10.93 11.55
N ALA A 448 -14.73 -12.12 11.28
CA ALA A 448 -15.10 -13.36 11.94
C ALA A 448 -14.22 -13.69 13.15
N TRP A 449 -13.26 -12.81 13.48
CA TRP A 449 -12.32 -13.04 14.57
C TRP A 449 -12.85 -12.53 15.91
N GLU A 450 -12.36 -13.12 16.98
CA GLU A 450 -12.42 -12.54 18.32
C GLU A 450 -11.35 -11.43 18.41
N LEU A 451 -11.77 -10.17 18.61
CA LEU A 451 -10.89 -9.00 18.54
C LEU A 451 -10.87 -8.25 19.87
N PRO A 452 -9.79 -7.51 20.20
CA PRO A 452 -9.81 -6.59 21.32
C PRO A 452 -10.82 -5.46 21.08
N GLU A 453 -11.17 -4.73 22.13
CA GLU A 453 -12.01 -3.54 22.00
C GLU A 453 -11.27 -2.45 21.21
N TYR A 454 -11.70 -2.23 19.96
CA TYR A 454 -11.22 -1.17 19.09
C TYR A 454 -12.15 0.05 19.14
N PRO A 455 -11.68 1.26 18.78
CA PRO A 455 -12.54 2.41 18.55
C PRO A 455 -13.69 2.07 17.59
N GLU A 456 -14.89 2.61 17.84
CA GLU A 456 -16.12 2.28 17.09
C GLU A 456 -15.93 2.39 15.56
N LEU A 457 -15.18 3.40 15.11
CA LEU A 457 -14.95 3.63 13.69
C LEU A 457 -14.10 2.52 13.04
N LEU A 458 -13.05 2.05 13.73
CA LEU A 458 -12.23 0.93 13.28
C LEU A 458 -13.03 -0.38 13.35
N GLY A 459 -13.78 -0.60 14.43
CA GLY A 459 -14.70 -1.74 14.55
C GLY A 459 -15.69 -1.79 13.37
N ARG A 460 -16.31 -0.67 13.01
CA ARG A 460 -17.19 -0.58 11.84
C ARG A 460 -16.44 -0.81 10.52
N ALA A 461 -15.22 -0.29 10.37
CA ALA A 461 -14.42 -0.54 9.17
C ALA A 461 -14.20 -2.04 8.94
N ILE A 462 -13.78 -2.77 9.98
CA ILE A 462 -13.57 -4.23 9.91
C ILE A 462 -14.86 -4.96 9.50
N HIS A 463 -15.99 -4.62 10.13
CA HIS A 463 -17.25 -5.34 9.94
C HIS A 463 -18.03 -4.94 8.68
N GLN A 464 -17.86 -3.71 8.18
CA GLN A 464 -18.75 -3.11 7.17
C GLN A 464 -18.08 -2.79 5.84
N LEU A 465 -16.74 -2.67 5.78
CA LEU A 465 -16.05 -2.37 4.53
C LEU A 465 -16.47 -3.38 3.45
N HIS A 466 -16.95 -2.86 2.32
CA HIS A 466 -17.45 -3.69 1.23
C HIS A 466 -16.30 -4.32 0.44
N PHE A 467 -16.48 -5.59 0.08
CA PHE A 467 -15.63 -6.33 -0.85
C PHE A 467 -16.48 -6.80 -2.01
N THR A 468 -16.02 -6.57 -3.24
CA THR A 468 -16.65 -7.09 -4.44
C THR A 468 -16.12 -8.48 -4.77
N GLN A 469 -16.68 -9.07 -5.82
CA GLN A 469 -16.51 -10.47 -6.19
C GLN A 469 -15.92 -10.62 -7.59
N SER A 470 -15.20 -11.72 -7.80
CA SER A 470 -14.65 -12.11 -9.10
C SER A 470 -14.60 -13.63 -9.25
N CYS A 471 -14.91 -14.12 -10.44
CA CYS A 471 -14.78 -15.53 -10.82
C CYS A 471 -14.02 -15.67 -12.13
N LYS A 472 -13.10 -16.63 -12.16
CA LYS A 472 -12.32 -16.99 -13.35
C LYS A 472 -12.46 -18.48 -13.65
N VAL A 473 -12.57 -18.82 -14.93
CA VAL A 473 -12.51 -20.19 -15.44
C VAL A 473 -11.43 -20.28 -16.51
N VAL A 474 -10.47 -21.17 -16.30
CA VAL A 474 -9.40 -21.44 -17.24
C VAL A 474 -9.56 -22.82 -17.85
N LEU A 475 -9.36 -22.93 -19.17
CA LEU A 475 -9.53 -24.16 -19.93
C LEU A 475 -8.23 -24.49 -20.66
N GLN A 476 -7.81 -25.76 -20.63
CA GLN A 476 -6.66 -26.23 -21.39
C GLN A 476 -7.08 -26.79 -22.76
N TYR A 477 -6.32 -26.42 -23.78
CA TYR A 477 -6.45 -26.92 -25.14
C TYR A 477 -5.17 -27.61 -25.61
N ARG A 478 -5.28 -28.57 -26.52
CA ARG A 478 -4.12 -29.32 -27.07
C ARG A 478 -3.22 -28.46 -27.93
N THR A 479 -3.80 -27.50 -28.64
CA THR A 479 -3.11 -26.56 -29.51
C THR A 479 -3.64 -25.14 -29.31
N ARG A 480 -2.91 -24.16 -29.84
CA ARG A 480 -3.27 -22.74 -29.82
C ARG A 480 -4.06 -22.36 -31.07
N PHE A 481 -5.13 -23.09 -31.36
CA PHE A 481 -5.93 -22.90 -32.59
C PHE A 481 -6.47 -21.48 -32.76
N TRP A 482 -6.61 -20.70 -31.68
CA TRP A 482 -7.03 -19.30 -31.72
C TRP A 482 -5.97 -18.36 -32.33
N GLU A 483 -4.74 -18.83 -32.54
CA GLU A 483 -3.66 -18.09 -33.20
C GLU A 483 -3.71 -18.26 -34.74
N ASP A 484 -4.55 -19.16 -35.26
CA ASP A 484 -4.69 -19.43 -36.68
C ASP A 484 -5.90 -18.70 -37.31
N GLY A 485 -5.78 -18.30 -38.58
CA GLY A 485 -6.90 -17.80 -39.41
C GLY A 485 -7.07 -16.28 -39.47
N GLU A 486 -8.16 -15.84 -40.12
CA GLU A 486 -8.43 -14.41 -40.41
C GLU A 486 -8.79 -13.59 -39.16
N ASN A 487 -9.29 -14.24 -38.10
CA ASN A 487 -9.65 -13.63 -36.82
C ASN A 487 -8.73 -14.08 -35.66
N ALA A 488 -7.45 -14.33 -35.96
CA ALA A 488 -6.49 -14.82 -34.99
C ALA A 488 -6.34 -13.84 -33.80
N GLN A 489 -6.47 -14.37 -32.59
CA GLN A 489 -6.36 -13.62 -31.33
C GLN A 489 -5.01 -13.95 -30.70
N TYR A 490 -4.02 -13.10 -30.95
CA TYR A 490 -2.62 -13.45 -30.68
C TYR A 490 -2.22 -13.33 -29.20
N ARG A 491 -2.93 -12.54 -28.39
CA ARG A 491 -2.59 -12.25 -26.97
C ARG A 491 -3.56 -11.24 -26.37
N GLY A 492 -3.81 -11.36 -25.06
CA GLY A 492 -4.52 -10.34 -24.30
C GLY A 492 -5.96 -10.69 -23.94
N CYS A 493 -6.67 -9.71 -23.38
CA CYS A 493 -8.08 -9.84 -22.99
C CYS A 493 -8.98 -9.04 -23.92
N ALA A 494 -10.17 -9.58 -24.20
CA ALA A 494 -11.29 -8.89 -24.83
C ALA A 494 -12.57 -9.14 -24.02
N ARG A 495 -13.46 -8.16 -24.01
CA ARG A 495 -14.82 -8.32 -23.50
C ARG A 495 -15.64 -9.12 -24.51
N GLU A 496 -16.32 -10.18 -24.07
CA GLU A 496 -17.20 -10.95 -24.95
C GLU A 496 -18.68 -10.67 -24.65
N ASP A 497 -19.27 -9.78 -25.45
CA ASP A 497 -20.68 -9.39 -25.30
C ASP A 497 -21.65 -10.23 -26.15
N ASN A 498 -21.16 -11.02 -27.12
CA ASN A 498 -22.02 -11.85 -27.97
C ASN A 498 -22.34 -13.23 -27.36
N TYR A 499 -21.86 -13.51 -26.14
CA TYR A 499 -22.24 -14.70 -25.38
C TYR A 499 -22.47 -14.41 -23.88
N PRO A 500 -23.66 -14.72 -23.35
CA PRO A 500 -24.01 -14.33 -21.98
C PRO A 500 -23.24 -15.14 -20.93
N GLY A 501 -22.79 -14.45 -19.88
CA GLY A 501 -22.29 -15.07 -18.67
C GLY A 501 -20.79 -15.34 -18.60
N ILE A 502 -20.05 -15.19 -19.71
CA ILE A 502 -18.60 -15.47 -19.71
C ILE A 502 -17.74 -14.26 -19.35
N GLY A 503 -18.24 -13.04 -19.56
CA GLY A 503 -17.51 -11.81 -19.25
C GLY A 503 -16.32 -11.61 -20.17
N ASP A 504 -15.15 -11.35 -19.60
CA ASP A 504 -13.93 -11.15 -20.36
C ASP A 504 -13.26 -12.50 -20.65
N MET A 505 -12.60 -12.58 -21.80
CA MET A 505 -11.83 -13.74 -22.20
C MET A 505 -10.40 -13.34 -22.53
N CYS A 506 -9.43 -14.08 -22.00
CA CYS A 506 -8.03 -13.73 -22.15
C CYS A 506 -7.17 -14.91 -22.64
N TYR A 507 -6.32 -14.61 -23.61
CA TYR A 507 -5.37 -15.55 -24.21
C TYR A 507 -3.98 -15.33 -23.62
N PRO A 508 -3.22 -16.42 -23.43
CA PRO A 508 -1.91 -16.35 -22.79
C PRO A 508 -0.97 -15.47 -23.63
N PRO A 509 -0.36 -14.43 -23.04
CA PRO A 509 0.53 -13.51 -23.77
C PRO A 509 1.93 -14.10 -24.06
N TYR A 510 2.16 -15.35 -23.68
CA TYR A 510 3.45 -16.05 -23.76
C TYR A 510 3.36 -17.27 -24.68
N GLN A 511 4.52 -17.70 -25.17
CA GLN A 511 4.67 -18.83 -26.11
C GLN A 511 3.75 -18.70 -27.34
N VAL A 512 3.57 -17.48 -27.85
CA VAL A 512 2.79 -17.19 -29.06
C VAL A 512 3.46 -17.89 -30.26
N ASN A 513 2.66 -18.47 -31.15
CA ASN A 513 3.04 -19.31 -32.29
C ASN A 513 3.71 -20.64 -31.90
N SER A 514 3.55 -21.10 -30.65
CA SER A 514 3.97 -22.45 -30.26
C SER A 514 2.90 -23.48 -30.61
N THR A 515 3.29 -24.75 -30.71
CA THR A 515 2.40 -25.85 -31.12
C THR A 515 1.91 -26.72 -29.95
N GLY A 516 2.37 -26.43 -28.74
CA GLY A 516 2.05 -27.20 -27.55
C GLY A 516 0.71 -26.83 -26.91
N PRO A 517 0.28 -27.60 -25.89
CA PRO A 517 -0.91 -27.27 -25.12
C PRO A 517 -0.81 -25.90 -24.46
N ALA A 518 -1.94 -25.24 -24.31
CA ALA A 518 -2.01 -23.92 -23.69
C ALA A 518 -3.31 -23.75 -22.90
N VAL A 519 -3.29 -22.80 -21.97
CA VAL A 519 -4.41 -22.52 -21.09
C VAL A 519 -4.96 -21.13 -21.43
N VAL A 520 -6.28 -21.05 -21.57
CA VAL A 520 -7.01 -19.81 -21.89
C VAL A 520 -7.89 -19.48 -20.70
N LEU A 521 -7.91 -18.21 -20.29
CA LEU A 521 -8.93 -17.69 -19.37
C LEU A 521 -10.22 -17.49 -20.16
N ALA A 522 -11.02 -18.56 -20.22
CA ALA A 522 -12.23 -18.64 -21.03
C ALA A 522 -13.43 -17.88 -20.44
N SER A 523 -13.35 -17.50 -19.16
CA SER A 523 -14.32 -16.62 -18.53
C SER A 523 -13.68 -15.87 -17.38
N PHE A 524 -13.87 -14.56 -17.35
CA PHE A 524 -13.53 -13.69 -16.24
C PHE A 524 -14.69 -12.72 -15.99
N THR A 525 -15.31 -12.86 -14.83
CA THR A 525 -16.48 -12.09 -14.43
C THR A 525 -16.22 -11.38 -13.10
N THR A 526 -16.89 -10.26 -12.88
CA THR A 526 -16.80 -9.44 -11.65
C THR A 526 -18.19 -9.04 -11.16
N GLY A 527 -18.26 -8.52 -9.93
CA GLY A 527 -19.46 -7.90 -9.37
C GLY A 527 -20.70 -8.82 -9.38
N ASN A 528 -21.82 -8.31 -9.87
CA ASN A 528 -23.08 -9.05 -9.91
C ASN A 528 -23.02 -10.31 -10.81
N LEU A 529 -22.27 -10.24 -11.90
CA LEU A 529 -22.07 -11.37 -12.79
C LEU A 529 -21.22 -12.45 -12.10
N ALA A 530 -20.14 -12.00 -11.44
CA ALA A 530 -19.44 -12.64 -10.32
C ALA A 530 -20.31 -13.58 -9.48
N ARG A 531 -21.20 -12.94 -8.72
CA ARG A 531 -22.09 -13.61 -7.80
C ARG A 531 -22.95 -14.67 -8.49
N THR A 532 -23.48 -14.34 -9.67
CA THR A 532 -24.34 -15.26 -10.45
C THR A 532 -23.55 -16.48 -10.92
N MET A 533 -22.35 -16.28 -11.44
CA MET A 533 -21.49 -17.36 -11.92
C MET A 533 -20.93 -18.21 -10.78
N SER A 534 -20.67 -17.60 -9.62
CA SER A 534 -20.28 -18.31 -8.40
C SER A 534 -21.37 -19.28 -7.92
N ALA A 535 -22.64 -18.84 -8.00
CA ALA A 535 -23.80 -19.65 -7.62
C ALA A 535 -24.07 -20.83 -8.58
N LEU A 536 -23.57 -20.78 -9.82
CA LEU A 536 -23.59 -21.95 -10.68
C LEU A 536 -22.69 -23.05 -10.10
N GLY A 537 -23.13 -24.30 -10.21
CA GLY A 537 -22.25 -25.45 -9.94
C GLY A 537 -21.04 -25.45 -10.88
N GLU A 538 -19.89 -25.98 -10.43
CA GLU A 538 -18.62 -25.98 -11.17
C GLU A 538 -18.79 -26.42 -12.62
N ALA A 539 -19.34 -27.63 -12.82
CA ALA A 539 -19.54 -28.22 -14.13
C ALA A 539 -20.38 -27.32 -15.08
N HIS A 540 -21.39 -26.61 -14.57
CA HIS A 540 -22.24 -25.74 -15.40
C HIS A 540 -21.52 -24.45 -15.80
N HIS A 541 -20.74 -23.85 -14.90
CA HIS A 541 -19.95 -22.66 -15.21
C HIS A 541 -18.83 -22.99 -16.20
N VAL A 542 -18.13 -24.11 -16.00
CA VAL A 542 -17.09 -24.59 -16.94
C VAL A 542 -17.67 -24.88 -18.31
N ALA A 543 -18.82 -25.58 -18.37
CA ALA A 543 -19.50 -25.83 -19.64
C ALA A 543 -19.99 -24.54 -20.30
N LEU A 544 -20.33 -23.50 -19.53
CA LEU A 544 -20.68 -22.18 -20.08
C LEU A 544 -19.47 -21.51 -20.72
N ALA A 545 -18.33 -21.48 -20.04
CA ALA A 545 -17.08 -20.94 -20.58
C ALA A 545 -16.64 -21.70 -21.85
N GLN A 546 -16.75 -23.03 -21.84
CA GLN A 546 -16.44 -23.85 -23.01
C GLN A 546 -17.36 -23.57 -24.20
N ARG A 547 -18.67 -23.41 -23.98
CA ARG A 547 -19.60 -23.01 -25.04
C ARG A 547 -19.29 -21.61 -25.57
N GLY A 548 -18.80 -20.69 -24.73
CA GLY A 548 -18.29 -19.39 -25.17
C GLY A 548 -17.13 -19.53 -26.15
N MET A 549 -16.14 -20.37 -25.81
CA MET A 549 -15.02 -20.69 -26.71
C MET A 549 -15.48 -21.31 -28.04
N VAL A 550 -16.43 -22.25 -28.01
CA VAL A 550 -17.03 -22.83 -29.22
C VAL A 550 -17.82 -21.82 -30.03
N ARG A 551 -18.51 -20.87 -29.37
CA ARG A 551 -19.24 -19.81 -30.05
C ARG A 551 -18.30 -18.91 -30.86
N LEU A 552 -17.13 -18.61 -30.31
CA LEU A 552 -16.17 -17.69 -30.92
C LEU A 552 -15.31 -18.35 -31.98
N HIS A 553 -14.80 -19.54 -31.70
CA HIS A 553 -13.83 -20.22 -32.56
C HIS A 553 -14.43 -21.36 -33.37
N GLY A 554 -15.71 -21.68 -33.16
CA GLY A 554 -16.38 -22.78 -33.82
C GLY A 554 -16.02 -24.15 -33.21
N LYS A 555 -16.29 -25.20 -33.98
CA LYS A 555 -16.20 -26.60 -33.51
C LYS A 555 -14.78 -27.02 -33.08
N VAL A 556 -13.74 -26.37 -33.61
CA VAL A 556 -12.35 -26.68 -33.24
C VAL A 556 -12.10 -26.52 -31.74
N ALA A 557 -12.71 -25.54 -31.08
CA ALA A 557 -12.58 -25.39 -29.63
C ALA A 557 -13.17 -26.60 -28.88
N ASP A 558 -14.26 -27.20 -29.36
CA ASP A 558 -14.83 -28.40 -28.75
C ASP A 558 -13.89 -29.61 -28.92
N GLU A 559 -13.29 -29.75 -30.11
CA GLU A 559 -12.42 -30.88 -30.48
C GLU A 559 -11.05 -30.83 -29.77
N GLU A 560 -10.53 -29.62 -29.56
CA GLU A 560 -9.22 -29.35 -28.96
C GLU A 560 -9.24 -29.26 -27.43
N PHE A 561 -10.40 -29.11 -26.80
CA PHE A 561 -10.52 -29.04 -25.35
C PHE A 561 -10.04 -30.36 -24.72
N THR A 562 -9.09 -30.28 -23.79
CA THR A 562 -8.51 -31.49 -23.17
C THR A 562 -9.41 -32.08 -22.08
N GLY A 563 -10.41 -31.32 -21.63
CA GLY A 563 -11.20 -31.62 -20.44
C GLY A 563 -10.55 -31.14 -19.13
N VAL A 564 -9.33 -30.61 -19.17
CA VAL A 564 -8.64 -30.06 -17.99
C VAL A 564 -8.98 -28.58 -17.84
N TYR A 565 -9.35 -28.19 -16.62
CA TYR A 565 -9.76 -26.82 -16.28
C TYR A 565 -9.48 -26.51 -14.81
N GLU A 566 -9.49 -25.22 -14.46
CA GLU A 566 -9.65 -24.76 -13.07
C GLU A 566 -10.68 -23.63 -13.04
N ARG A 567 -11.46 -23.58 -11.96
CA ARG A 567 -12.38 -22.49 -11.65
C ARG A 567 -12.03 -21.94 -10.29
N LEU A 568 -11.91 -20.61 -10.19
CA LEU A 568 -11.77 -19.92 -8.91
C LEU A 568 -12.78 -18.78 -8.81
N CYS A 569 -13.58 -18.79 -7.75
CA CYS A 569 -14.48 -17.69 -7.38
C CYS A 569 -14.08 -17.16 -6.02
N TRP A 570 -13.67 -15.90 -5.95
CA TRP A 570 -12.97 -15.35 -4.79
C TRP A 570 -13.83 -15.19 -3.51
N GLU A 571 -15.16 -15.05 -3.60
CA GLU A 571 -16.03 -15.02 -2.40
C GLU A 571 -16.27 -16.42 -1.83
N ASN A 572 -15.91 -17.48 -2.56
CA ASN A 572 -15.89 -18.84 -2.03
C ASN A 572 -14.49 -19.25 -1.55
N ASP A 573 -13.46 -18.41 -1.73
CA ASP A 573 -12.14 -18.68 -1.19
C ASP A 573 -12.16 -18.47 0.33
N GLU A 574 -11.87 -19.54 1.05
CA GLU A 574 -12.00 -19.58 2.51
C GLU A 574 -10.93 -18.78 3.27
N PHE A 575 -9.98 -18.14 2.58
CA PHE A 575 -8.94 -17.29 3.17
C PHE A 575 -9.09 -15.82 2.80
N THR A 576 -9.88 -15.48 1.77
CA THR A 576 -10.09 -14.09 1.35
C THR A 576 -11.53 -13.63 1.45
N GLY A 577 -12.54 -14.50 1.28
CA GLY A 577 -13.96 -14.15 1.41
C GLY A 577 -14.41 -12.98 0.52
N GLY A 578 -13.81 -12.86 -0.67
CA GLY A 578 -14.00 -11.75 -1.59
C GLY A 578 -12.78 -11.54 -2.49
N ALA A 579 -12.96 -10.79 -3.58
CA ALA A 579 -11.90 -10.51 -4.54
C ALA A 579 -11.04 -9.31 -4.12
N TRP A 580 -11.67 -8.15 -3.92
CA TRP A 580 -11.01 -6.93 -3.45
C TRP A 580 -12.01 -6.00 -2.76
N ALA A 581 -11.49 -5.07 -1.95
CA ALA A 581 -12.26 -4.00 -1.36
C ALA A 581 -12.79 -3.07 -2.45
N SER A 582 -14.07 -2.75 -2.40
CA SER A 582 -14.73 -1.79 -3.31
C SER A 582 -15.66 -0.96 -2.44
N PRO A 583 -15.13 0.06 -1.73
CA PRO A 583 -15.90 0.77 -0.71
C PRO A 583 -17.15 1.41 -1.30
N LEU A 584 -18.27 1.34 -0.57
CA LEU A 584 -19.54 1.94 -0.99
C LEU A 584 -19.75 3.29 -0.29
N GLY A 585 -20.39 4.26 -0.97
CA GLY A 585 -20.73 5.55 -0.39
C GLY A 585 -19.53 6.23 0.29
N ASP A 586 -19.69 6.64 1.55
CA ASP A 586 -18.66 7.34 2.33
C ASP A 586 -17.64 6.41 3.01
N GLN A 587 -17.69 5.09 2.80
CA GLN A 587 -16.89 4.11 3.55
C GLN A 587 -15.39 4.41 3.50
N GLN A 588 -14.83 4.72 2.33
CA GLN A 588 -13.39 4.98 2.19
C GLN A 588 -12.96 6.22 2.99
N GLU A 589 -13.66 7.34 2.78
CA GLU A 589 -13.41 8.61 3.47
C GLU A 589 -13.52 8.45 4.99
N LYS A 590 -14.53 7.69 5.43
CA LYS A 590 -14.85 7.45 6.83
C LYS A 590 -13.88 6.50 7.53
N PHE A 591 -13.45 5.42 6.86
CA PHE A 591 -12.73 4.32 7.51
C PHE A 591 -11.21 4.44 7.44
N LEU A 592 -10.64 4.95 6.34
CA LEU A 592 -9.18 5.07 6.21
C LEU A 592 -8.51 5.84 7.37
N PRO A 593 -9.07 6.95 7.89
CA PRO A 593 -8.49 7.65 9.04
C PRO A 593 -8.34 6.76 10.28
N ALA A 594 -9.30 5.85 10.52
CA ALA A 594 -9.26 4.91 11.64
C ALA A 594 -8.37 3.69 11.36
N ILE A 595 -8.25 3.27 10.11
CA ILE A 595 -7.36 2.17 9.69
C ILE A 595 -5.87 2.60 9.79
N TYR A 596 -5.58 3.89 9.63
CA TYR A 596 -4.21 4.43 9.67
C TYR A 596 -3.71 4.71 11.09
N GLN A 597 -4.28 4.01 12.06
CA GLN A 597 -3.96 4.11 13.47
C GLN A 597 -3.49 2.75 13.99
N THR A 598 -2.52 2.74 14.91
CA THR A 598 -2.18 1.52 15.65
C THR A 598 -3.12 1.39 16.83
N GLU A 599 -4.02 0.43 16.80
CA GLU A 599 -4.97 0.23 17.89
C GLU A 599 -4.64 -1.07 18.62
N SER A 600 -4.55 -1.01 19.94
CA SER A 600 -4.27 -2.19 20.79
C SER A 600 -3.12 -3.05 20.27
N LYS A 601 -1.98 -2.39 19.94
CA LYS A 601 -0.76 -2.99 19.36
C LYS A 601 -0.95 -3.69 18.00
N THR A 602 -2.04 -3.36 17.29
CA THR A 602 -2.41 -3.95 16.01
C THR A 602 -2.31 -2.91 14.89
N ILE A 603 -1.70 -3.31 13.77
CA ILE A 603 -1.57 -2.50 12.55
C ILE A 603 -2.19 -3.31 11.41
N PHE A 604 -3.19 -2.77 10.73
CA PHE A 604 -3.79 -3.42 9.58
C PHE A 604 -3.08 -2.98 8.30
N ILE A 605 -2.76 -3.93 7.42
CA ILE A 605 -2.18 -3.71 6.09
C ILE A 605 -2.89 -4.59 5.05
N GLY A 606 -2.64 -4.33 3.78
CA GLY A 606 -3.28 -4.99 2.64
C GLY A 606 -4.03 -3.97 1.78
N GLU A 607 -4.42 -4.37 0.57
CA GLU A 607 -5.03 -3.47 -0.42
C GLU A 607 -6.31 -2.75 0.10
N HIS A 608 -7.06 -3.40 0.99
CA HIS A 608 -8.26 -2.86 1.62
C HIS A 608 -7.97 -1.72 2.60
N THR A 609 -6.69 -1.51 2.92
CA THR A 609 -6.17 -0.41 3.73
C THR A 609 -5.45 0.64 2.88
N ALA A 610 -5.63 0.63 1.57
CA ALA A 610 -5.10 1.66 0.68
C ALA A 610 -6.24 2.55 0.17
N TYR A 611 -5.89 3.63 -0.53
CA TYR A 611 -6.86 4.52 -1.17
C TYR A 611 -7.17 4.13 -2.62
N THR A 612 -6.43 3.18 -3.20
CA THR A 612 -6.80 2.48 -4.44
C THR A 612 -6.98 1.01 -4.13
N HIS A 613 -7.80 0.30 -4.90
CA HIS A 613 -8.11 -1.10 -4.63
C HIS A 613 -8.02 -1.96 -5.89
N ALA A 614 -7.99 -3.29 -5.69
CA ALA A 614 -7.80 -4.31 -6.73
C ALA A 614 -6.37 -4.44 -7.33
N TRP A 615 -5.40 -3.64 -6.87
CA TRP A 615 -4.04 -3.63 -7.44
C TRP A 615 -2.95 -4.10 -6.48
N LEU A 616 -1.87 -4.65 -7.06
CA LEU A 616 -0.66 -5.01 -6.31
C LEU A 616 0.01 -3.78 -5.67
N SER A 617 -0.01 -2.63 -6.37
CA SER A 617 0.50 -1.35 -5.84
C SER A 617 -0.18 -1.01 -4.53
N SER A 618 -1.51 -1.09 -4.46
CA SER A 618 -2.28 -0.83 -3.24
C SER A 618 -1.83 -1.68 -2.05
N ALA A 619 -1.56 -2.97 -2.26
CA ALA A 619 -1.06 -3.85 -1.20
C ALA A 619 0.38 -3.49 -0.79
N VAL A 620 1.25 -3.18 -1.75
CA VAL A 620 2.64 -2.75 -1.53
C VAL A 620 2.71 -1.42 -0.77
N ASP A 621 1.94 -0.42 -1.21
CA ASP A 621 1.82 0.90 -0.57
C ASP A 621 1.41 0.76 0.91
N SER A 622 0.42 -0.09 1.18
CA SER A 622 -0.03 -0.31 2.56
C SER A 622 1.03 -0.97 3.44
N ALA A 623 1.90 -1.81 2.87
CA ALA A 623 2.98 -2.45 3.61
C ALA A 623 4.07 -1.45 3.97
N PHE A 624 4.39 -0.50 3.08
CA PHE A 624 5.25 0.64 3.41
C PHE A 624 4.65 1.48 4.54
N ARG A 625 3.38 1.90 4.40
CA ARG A 625 2.67 2.65 5.44
C ARG A 625 2.73 1.93 6.78
N GLY A 626 2.28 0.67 6.84
CA GLY A 626 2.21 -0.09 8.09
C GLY A 626 3.58 -0.36 8.71
N THR A 627 4.62 -0.56 7.90
CA THR A 627 5.98 -0.73 8.41
C THR A 627 6.53 0.58 8.99
N VAL A 628 6.32 1.71 8.31
CA VAL A 628 6.69 3.03 8.85
C VAL A 628 5.91 3.32 10.13
N GLN A 629 4.61 3.02 10.16
CA GLN A 629 3.76 3.16 11.34
C GLN A 629 4.33 2.38 12.55
N LEU A 630 4.72 1.12 12.32
CA LEU A 630 5.35 0.28 13.35
C LEU A 630 6.69 0.83 13.83
N LEU A 631 7.57 1.22 12.90
CA LEU A 631 8.88 1.79 13.26
C LEU A 631 8.73 3.09 14.03
N LEU A 632 7.73 3.91 13.66
CA LEU A 632 7.39 5.09 14.41
C LEU A 632 6.85 4.73 15.79
N ASP A 633 5.96 3.75 15.97
CA ASP A 633 5.53 3.33 17.31
C ASP A 633 6.67 2.81 18.20
N LEU A 634 7.73 2.28 17.59
CA LEU A 634 8.97 1.87 18.26
C LEU A 634 9.97 3.02 18.46
N GLY A 635 9.70 4.21 17.91
CA GLY A 635 10.55 5.40 17.96
C GLY A 635 11.79 5.32 17.07
N LEU A 636 11.81 4.38 16.12
CA LEU A 636 12.87 4.12 15.15
C LEU A 636 12.69 5.01 13.90
N VAL A 637 12.79 6.32 14.09
CA VAL A 637 12.55 7.35 13.06
C VAL A 637 13.59 7.28 11.95
N ASN A 638 14.85 7.00 12.28
CA ASN A 638 15.92 6.89 11.28
C ASN A 638 15.68 5.70 10.34
N GLU A 639 15.25 4.55 10.88
CA GLU A 639 14.91 3.36 10.11
C GLU A 639 13.66 3.59 9.25
N ALA A 640 12.66 4.31 9.78
CA ALA A 640 11.50 4.72 9.01
C ALA A 640 11.91 5.60 7.81
N ARG A 641 12.81 6.57 8.03
CA ARG A 641 13.35 7.45 6.99
C ARG A 641 14.17 6.67 5.95
N GLU A 642 15.01 5.74 6.40
CA GLU A 642 15.80 4.89 5.51
C GLU A 642 14.90 4.10 4.53
N ILE A 643 13.78 3.56 5.01
CA ILE A 643 12.80 2.89 4.14
C ILE A 643 12.19 3.87 3.14
N VAL A 644 11.72 5.02 3.61
CA VAL A 644 11.06 6.02 2.75
C VAL A 644 12.02 6.51 1.66
N ASP A 645 13.26 6.82 2.01
CA ASP A 645 14.27 7.34 1.08
C ASP A 645 14.73 6.27 0.09
N THR A 646 15.02 5.05 0.57
CA THR A 646 15.52 3.94 -0.27
C THR A 646 14.53 3.56 -1.36
N TRP A 647 13.23 3.59 -1.05
CA TRP A 647 12.18 3.19 -1.97
C TRP A 647 11.53 4.38 -2.69
N GLY A 648 11.89 5.61 -2.30
CA GLY A 648 11.25 6.82 -2.79
C GLY A 648 9.74 6.80 -2.53
N ALA A 649 9.34 6.46 -1.30
CA ALA A 649 7.95 6.37 -0.87
C ALA A 649 7.34 7.77 -0.63
N ARG A 650 7.29 8.59 -1.70
CA ARG A 650 7.05 10.04 -1.68
C ARG A 650 5.73 10.49 -1.03
N TRP A 651 4.78 9.60 -0.82
CA TRP A 651 3.50 9.90 -0.15
C TRP A 651 3.57 9.83 1.39
N ILE A 652 4.71 9.42 1.95
CA ILE A 652 4.99 9.40 3.39
C ILE A 652 5.91 10.58 3.71
N ILE A 653 5.49 11.45 4.64
CA ILE A 653 6.29 12.59 5.09
C ILE A 653 6.74 12.35 6.54
N LEU A 654 8.06 12.44 6.78
CA LEU A 654 8.76 12.14 8.04
C LEU A 654 9.54 13.32 8.57
#